data_AF-A0A0G2IC46-F1
#
_entry.id   AF-A0A0G2IC46-F1
#
_cell.length_a   1.000
_cell.length_b   1.000
_cell.length_c   1.000
_cell.angle_alpha   90.00
_cell.angle_beta   90.00
_cell.angle_gamma   90.00
#
_symmetry.space_group_name_H-M   'P 1'
#
loop_
_entity.id
_entity.type
_entity.pdbx_description
1 polymer ?
#
loop_
_entity_poly.entity_id
_entity_poly.type
_entity_poly.pdbx_seq_one_letter_code
_entity_poly.pdbx_strand_id
1 'polypeptide(L)'
;MAIVAQRSIALRSIGSHDKSDDVINDILEKMSPESKDVRSHCSYGRLLLSRAENALLRNEFQNAAFQLTSWMIRSNPSGLELKVARLKNTALGRVLRYKGDFAAAHSYLKECLKMVGGSARYHIMYHLADVYCELDKAEEAEKLIVDEVSRLRVDGKQSSKRFRRLALPLAEAYIRQGRLEAARSVLQELLELFKLLEGEARFDVTDQLGHVRSMIGLARVSWYINRWDEAHQNLETALSLVVKYDTFLDGNFYSVVISLFLSLVKFNIGDLGALEKFASTEDILKKQPKQHFMPGMGTYFLEQLCSSGHGFLALPRVMPGPHTNLIQGAIHRLNTRRATAKPNLDDMRGSDDMVEWLKLLGHTTGNLNHLNVIHVAGTKGKGSTCAFVASLLKAHGDDTGYPQKIGLYTSPHIKDIRERISINGEPISRDLFTSHFFEVWDRLPSKATNNLDIPRYLQLLALLSFHVFIKEKVDVAVYETHLGGEFDATNIIEMPTVTVIASIAMDHVNLLGPTIERIAWHKGGIFKSGSVALSAPQEQAVAEVLQQRADDKGVQLEIVGLDTTIPTNATALKPEPQRLNCSLALAAVRAWLARKAPERGITKHSITNGIEKFYWPGRYQQIIDRHYQWFLDGAHNDLSLRLVVEWFAKAASEYQSGTTPTRILIFSHFSTRDGTHLLRTLATSLRDNNIQMKNVIFSSYDERQDGRTRIDRNLRNRFSPELQKSYADFWRGFDRTATVLCERTIEEALHRAREIGDENNGMQALVTGSLRLISGALYLLES
;
A
#
# COMPACT_ATOMS: atom_id res chain seq x y z
N MET A 1 2.13 53.30 26.81
CA MET A 1 1.76 51.93 26.37
C MET A 1 0.81 51.92 25.17
N ALA A 2 -0.39 52.51 25.22
CA ALA A 2 -1.29 52.55 24.06
C ALA A 2 -0.68 53.28 22.84
N ILE A 3 0.01 54.40 23.06
CA ILE A 3 0.73 55.16 22.02
C ILE A 3 1.84 54.31 21.39
N VAL A 4 2.57 53.54 22.19
CA VAL A 4 3.67 52.65 21.75
C VAL A 4 3.12 51.52 20.89
N ALA A 5 2.01 50.89 21.29
CA ALA A 5 1.34 49.87 20.50
C ALA A 5 0.83 50.43 19.15
N GLN A 6 0.25 51.63 19.14
CA GLN A 6 -0.20 52.28 17.91
C GLN A 6 0.97 52.68 16.99
N ARG A 7 2.05 53.20 17.56
CA ARG A 7 3.28 53.55 16.82
C ARG A 7 3.93 52.30 16.22
N SER A 8 3.96 51.19 16.96
CA SER A 8 4.43 49.90 16.47
C SER A 8 3.58 49.39 15.28
N ILE A 9 2.26 49.50 15.35
CA ILE A 9 1.34 49.13 14.26
C ILE A 9 1.58 50.02 13.03
N ALA A 10 1.73 51.34 13.21
CA ALA A 10 2.00 52.27 12.12
C ALA A 10 3.34 51.97 11.44
N LEU A 11 4.41 51.76 12.22
CA LEU A 11 5.74 51.39 11.69
C LEU A 11 5.72 50.05 10.95
N ARG A 12 4.97 49.06 11.47
CA ARG A 12 4.76 47.77 10.80
C ARG A 12 4.04 47.94 9.46
N SER A 13 3.02 48.80 9.40
CA SER A 13 2.24 49.01 8.17
C SER A 13 3.05 49.59 7.01
N ILE A 14 4.18 50.23 7.30
CA ILE A 14 5.12 50.78 6.30
C ILE A 14 6.39 49.93 6.14
N GLY A 15 6.40 48.68 6.63
CA GLY A 15 7.53 47.76 6.50
C GLY A 15 8.73 48.02 7.41
N SER A 16 8.65 49.00 8.34
CA SER A 16 9.75 49.35 9.25
C SER A 16 9.73 48.48 10.53
N HIS A 17 10.01 47.19 10.39
CA HIS A 17 9.83 46.21 11.47
C HIS A 17 10.86 46.39 12.59
N ASP A 18 12.12 46.69 12.26
CA ASP A 18 13.19 46.90 13.25
C ASP A 18 12.90 48.13 14.12
N LYS A 19 12.51 49.25 13.49
CA LYS A 19 12.07 50.46 14.20
C LYS A 19 10.82 50.21 15.06
N SER A 20 9.96 49.28 14.65
CA SER A 20 8.80 48.86 15.42
C SER A 20 9.24 48.07 16.66
N ASP A 21 10.22 47.18 16.51
CA ASP A 21 10.82 46.42 17.61
C ASP A 21 11.57 47.33 18.59
N ASP A 22 12.32 48.33 18.12
CA ASP A 22 13.00 49.32 18.98
C ASP A 22 12.02 50.05 19.90
N VAL A 23 10.92 50.55 19.33
CA VAL A 23 9.86 51.25 20.07
C VAL A 23 9.17 50.34 21.09
N ILE A 24 9.09 49.02 20.82
CA ILE A 24 8.57 48.03 21.77
C ILE A 24 9.59 47.73 22.87
N ASN A 25 10.86 47.49 22.51
CA ASN A 25 11.93 47.09 23.42
C ASN A 25 12.22 48.16 24.48
N ASP A 26 12.24 49.43 24.08
CA ASP A 26 12.39 50.61 24.96
C ASP A 26 11.41 50.63 26.15
N ILE A 27 10.25 50.00 25.97
CA ILE A 27 9.19 49.89 26.98
C ILE A 27 9.24 48.55 27.69
N LEU A 28 9.45 47.44 26.97
CA LEU A 28 9.53 46.10 27.57
C LEU A 28 10.65 46.02 28.61
N GLU A 29 11.81 46.65 28.37
CA GLU A 29 12.94 46.68 29.31
C GLU A 29 12.62 47.39 30.63
N LYS A 30 11.64 48.32 30.61
CA LYS A 30 11.21 49.09 31.77
C LYS A 30 10.03 48.46 32.50
N MET A 31 9.53 47.32 32.01
CA MET A 31 8.36 46.63 32.56
C MET A 31 8.74 45.31 33.23
N SER A 32 8.08 45.00 34.35
CA SER A 32 8.17 43.67 34.95
C SER A 32 7.22 42.68 34.26
N PRO A 33 7.71 41.53 33.77
CA PRO A 33 6.88 40.45 33.20
C PRO A 33 5.88 39.86 34.21
N GLU A 34 6.13 40.04 35.50
CA GLU A 34 5.36 39.48 36.62
C GLU A 34 4.63 40.57 37.42
N SER A 35 4.46 41.76 36.85
CA SER A 35 3.82 42.91 37.50
C SER A 35 2.49 42.56 38.16
N LYS A 36 2.36 42.71 39.48
CA LYS A 36 1.10 42.41 40.21
C LYS A 36 -0.11 43.17 39.66
N ASP A 37 0.07 44.39 39.14
CA ASP A 37 -0.98 45.13 38.44
C ASP A 37 -1.40 44.44 37.13
N VAL A 38 -2.69 44.09 37.05
CA VAL A 38 -3.30 43.35 35.92
C VAL A 38 -3.20 44.13 34.61
N ARG A 39 -3.33 45.47 34.65
CA ARG A 39 -3.27 46.29 33.42
C ARG A 39 -1.86 46.30 32.83
N SER A 40 -0.85 46.46 33.68
CA SER A 40 0.56 46.39 33.29
C SER A 40 0.95 45.00 32.81
N HIS A 41 0.50 43.93 33.49
CA HIS A 41 0.69 42.53 33.04
C HIS A 41 0.09 42.28 31.65
N CYS A 42 -1.14 42.73 31.42
CA CYS A 42 -1.81 42.59 30.12
C CYS A 42 -1.15 43.43 29.02
N SER A 43 -0.68 44.64 29.33
CA SER A 43 0.02 45.48 28.37
C SER A 43 1.36 44.85 27.96
N TYR A 44 2.09 44.22 28.88
CA TYR A 44 3.30 43.46 28.57
C TYR A 44 3.01 42.35 27.56
N GLY A 45 1.98 41.54 27.81
CA GLY A 45 1.54 40.48 26.87
C GLY A 45 1.12 41.01 25.49
N ARG A 46 0.50 42.20 25.40
CA ARG A 46 0.15 42.84 24.12
C ARG A 46 1.37 43.33 23.35
N LEU A 47 2.38 43.84 24.04
CA LEU A 47 3.64 44.26 23.41
C LEU A 47 4.41 43.06 22.87
N LEU A 48 4.44 41.93 23.61
CA LEU A 48 5.00 40.67 23.12
C LEU A 48 4.25 40.12 21.90
N LEU A 49 2.92 40.18 21.89
CA LEU A 49 2.13 39.85 20.69
C LEU A 49 2.49 40.76 19.51
N SER A 50 2.68 42.06 19.73
CA SER A 50 3.11 43.00 18.70
C SER A 50 4.49 42.62 18.14
N ARG A 51 5.45 42.32 19.00
CA ARG A 51 6.80 41.86 18.62
C ARG A 51 6.75 40.53 17.87
N ALA A 52 5.88 39.61 18.27
CA ALA A 52 5.65 38.35 17.58
C ALA A 52 5.10 38.55 16.16
N GLU A 53 4.20 39.52 15.94
CA GLU A 53 3.70 39.84 14.59
C GLU A 53 4.79 40.47 13.70
N ASN A 54 5.71 41.27 14.27
CA ASN A 54 6.89 41.76 13.53
C ASN A 54 7.80 40.59 13.11
N ALA A 55 8.09 39.67 14.04
CA ALA A 55 8.86 38.46 13.77
C ALA A 55 8.19 37.56 12.71
N LEU A 56 6.87 37.44 12.74
CA LEU A 56 6.12 36.69 11.73
C LEU A 56 6.26 37.29 10.33
N LEU A 57 6.18 38.62 10.21
CA LEU A 57 6.37 39.29 8.93
C LEU A 57 7.81 39.20 8.42
N ARG A 58 8.78 38.94 9.29
CA ARG A 58 10.19 38.63 8.95
C ARG A 58 10.45 37.13 8.78
N ASN A 59 9.42 36.29 8.76
CA ASN A 59 9.52 34.83 8.69
C ASN A 59 10.30 34.17 9.86
N GLU A 60 10.42 34.85 11.00
CA GLU A 60 11.13 34.36 12.20
C GLU A 60 10.18 33.57 13.13
N PHE A 61 9.63 32.45 12.65
CA PHE A 61 8.59 31.70 13.37
C PHE A 61 9.03 31.17 14.74
N GLN A 62 10.31 30.84 14.92
CA GLN A 62 10.83 30.40 16.22
C GLN A 62 10.86 31.55 17.23
N ASN A 63 11.33 32.73 16.81
CA ASN A 63 11.29 33.94 17.62
C ASN A 63 9.83 34.29 17.96
N ALA A 64 8.94 34.34 16.98
CA ALA A 64 7.52 34.61 17.20
C ALA A 64 6.88 33.64 18.21
N ALA A 65 7.15 32.33 18.10
CA ALA A 65 6.65 31.35 19.05
C ALA A 65 7.17 31.62 20.47
N PHE A 66 8.47 31.90 20.63
CA PHE A 66 9.08 32.23 21.91
C PHE A 66 8.47 33.49 22.55
N GLN A 67 8.22 34.53 21.75
CA GLN A 67 7.54 35.75 22.21
C GLN A 67 6.12 35.46 22.73
N LEU A 68 5.39 34.56 22.06
CA LEU A 68 4.02 34.21 22.43
C LEU A 68 3.96 33.26 23.64
N THR A 69 4.97 32.43 23.88
CA THR A 69 4.98 31.51 25.04
C THR A 69 5.54 32.14 26.31
N SER A 70 6.35 33.21 26.21
CA SER A 70 6.99 33.86 27.36
C SER A 70 6.03 34.60 28.31
N TRP A 71 4.82 34.96 27.86
CA TRP A 71 3.80 35.55 28.73
C TRP A 71 2.85 34.50 29.31
N MET A 72 2.91 34.33 30.64
CA MET A 72 2.12 33.34 31.38
C MET A 72 0.78 33.90 31.89
N ILE A 73 -0.27 33.10 31.75
CA ILE A 73 -1.59 33.37 32.33
C ILE A 73 -1.58 32.92 33.79
N ARG A 74 -2.16 33.74 34.68
CA ARG A 74 -2.26 33.43 36.12
C ARG A 74 -3.32 32.37 36.40
N SER A 75 -3.23 31.73 37.56
CA SER A 75 -4.16 30.69 38.02
C SER A 75 -5.62 31.14 38.13
N ASN A 76 -5.88 32.42 38.40
CA ASN A 76 -7.22 33.01 38.39
C ASN A 76 -7.25 34.26 37.48
N PRO A 77 -7.39 34.09 36.15
CA PRO A 77 -7.18 35.17 35.20
C PRO A 77 -8.38 36.12 35.14
N SER A 78 -8.09 37.42 35.10
CA SER A 78 -9.09 38.45 34.83
C SER A 78 -9.63 38.37 33.40
N GLY A 79 -10.78 39.00 33.15
CA GLY A 79 -11.31 39.13 31.78
C GLY A 79 -10.36 39.83 30.80
N LEU A 80 -9.49 40.71 31.30
CA LEU A 80 -8.47 41.39 30.48
C LEU A 80 -7.34 40.43 30.08
N GLU A 81 -6.89 39.58 31.00
CA GLU A 81 -5.87 38.55 30.75
C GLU A 81 -6.39 37.49 29.78
N LEU A 82 -7.63 37.05 29.95
CA LEU A 82 -8.29 36.13 29.01
C LEU A 82 -8.37 36.72 27.59
N LYS A 83 -8.59 38.03 27.46
CA LYS A 83 -8.60 38.71 26.15
C LYS A 83 -7.21 38.70 25.48
N VAL A 84 -6.14 38.92 26.25
CA VAL A 84 -4.76 38.87 25.73
C VAL A 84 -4.36 37.43 25.39
N ALA A 85 -4.68 36.47 26.26
CA ALA A 85 -4.49 35.04 26.03
C ALA A 85 -5.11 34.55 24.72
N ARG A 86 -6.35 34.98 24.42
CA ARG A 86 -7.05 34.63 23.16
C ARG A 86 -6.31 35.11 21.92
N LEU A 87 -5.87 36.38 21.92
CA LEU A 87 -5.13 36.96 20.79
C LEU A 87 -3.80 36.24 20.59
N LYS A 88 -3.10 35.97 21.69
CA LYS A 88 -1.84 35.23 21.72
C LYS A 88 -1.98 33.79 21.21
N ASN A 89 -2.96 33.04 21.71
CA ASN A 89 -3.17 31.64 21.30
C ASN A 89 -3.65 31.55 19.85
N THR A 90 -4.39 32.56 19.34
CA THR A 90 -4.73 32.66 17.91
C THR A 90 -3.48 32.88 17.05
N ALA A 91 -2.59 33.79 17.47
CA ALA A 91 -1.30 34.01 16.80
C ALA A 91 -0.41 32.77 16.88
N LEU A 92 -0.35 32.09 18.04
CA LEU A 92 0.44 30.89 18.24
C LEU A 92 -0.07 29.73 17.38
N GLY A 93 -1.39 29.54 17.29
CA GLY A 93 -2.00 28.58 16.37
C GLY A 93 -1.63 28.85 14.91
N ARG A 94 -1.58 30.13 14.49
CA ARG A 94 -1.07 30.53 13.17
C ARG A 94 0.40 30.15 13.00
N VAL A 95 1.26 30.49 13.97
CA VAL A 95 2.70 30.19 13.94
C VAL A 95 2.95 28.69 13.83
N LEU A 96 2.29 27.89 14.66
CA LEU A 96 2.42 26.43 14.66
C LEU A 96 1.96 25.82 13.34
N ARG A 97 0.88 26.36 12.75
CA ARG A 97 0.43 25.99 11.40
C ARG A 97 1.50 26.29 10.34
N TYR A 98 2.14 27.46 10.38
CA TYR A 98 3.24 27.80 9.44
C TYR A 98 4.49 26.92 9.64
N LYS A 99 4.71 26.40 10.86
CA LYS A 99 5.77 25.45 11.17
C LYS A 99 5.43 23.99 10.81
N GLY A 100 4.20 23.70 10.39
CA GLY A 100 3.73 22.35 10.10
C GLY A 100 3.34 21.52 11.33
N ASP A 101 3.27 22.11 12.52
CA ASP A 101 2.79 21.43 13.73
C ASP A 101 1.26 21.56 13.84
N PHE A 102 0.56 20.82 12.98
CA PHE A 102 -0.89 20.90 12.86
C PHE A 102 -1.63 20.38 14.09
N ALA A 103 -1.07 19.40 14.81
CA ALA A 103 -1.67 18.86 16.03
C ALA A 103 -1.68 19.90 17.15
N ALA A 104 -0.56 20.59 17.39
CA ALA A 104 -0.52 21.67 18.36
C ALA A 104 -1.39 22.85 17.91
N ALA A 105 -1.32 23.25 16.63
CA ALA A 105 -2.15 24.30 16.08
C ALA A 105 -3.66 24.02 16.27
N HIS A 106 -4.09 22.77 16.03
CA HIS A 106 -5.47 22.32 16.24
C HIS A 106 -5.94 22.53 17.68
N SER A 107 -5.12 22.13 18.66
CA SER A 107 -5.44 22.26 20.08
C SER A 107 -5.71 23.73 20.47
N TYR A 108 -4.77 24.62 20.15
CA TYR A 108 -4.88 26.05 20.46
C TYR A 108 -6.05 26.73 19.74
N LEU A 109 -6.23 26.48 18.43
CA LEU A 109 -7.28 27.11 17.64
C LEU A 109 -8.67 26.63 18.05
N LYS A 110 -8.83 25.34 18.37
CA LYS A 110 -10.11 24.76 18.84
C LYS A 110 -10.53 25.34 20.19
N GLU A 111 -9.58 25.55 21.10
CA GLU A 111 -9.84 26.19 22.38
C GLU A 111 -10.24 27.67 22.21
N CYS A 112 -9.48 28.42 21.40
CA CYS A 112 -9.81 29.81 21.07
C CYS A 112 -11.22 29.96 20.49
N LEU A 113 -11.63 29.03 19.61
CA LEU A 113 -12.94 29.07 18.99
C LEU A 113 -14.08 28.95 20.01
N LYS A 114 -13.90 28.23 21.13
CA LYS A 114 -14.93 28.14 22.18
C LYS A 114 -15.14 29.46 22.91
N MET A 115 -14.13 30.34 22.91
CA MET A 115 -14.11 31.55 23.71
C MET A 115 -14.45 32.83 22.92
N VAL A 116 -14.55 32.74 21.58
CA VAL A 116 -14.77 33.89 20.69
C VAL A 116 -16.15 33.81 20.03
N GLY A 117 -16.99 34.79 20.34
CA GLY A 117 -18.28 35.03 19.68
C GLY A 117 -18.22 36.17 18.65
N GLY A 118 -19.29 36.32 17.86
CA GLY A 118 -19.48 37.45 16.94
C GLY A 118 -18.58 37.43 15.69
N SER A 119 -18.40 38.61 15.09
CA SER A 119 -17.75 38.78 13.77
C SER A 119 -16.26 38.44 13.74
N ALA A 120 -15.57 38.33 14.88
CA ALA A 120 -14.15 37.96 14.93
C ALA A 120 -13.90 36.44 14.76
N ARG A 121 -14.96 35.63 14.85
CA ARG A 121 -14.87 34.16 14.89
C ARG A 121 -14.32 33.55 13.59
N TYR A 122 -14.57 34.19 12.45
CA TYR A 122 -14.20 33.63 11.14
C TYR A 122 -12.69 33.49 10.93
N HIS A 123 -11.88 34.34 11.56
CA HIS A 123 -10.41 34.23 11.46
C HIS A 123 -9.91 32.92 12.06
N ILE A 124 -10.48 32.50 13.21
CA ILE A 124 -10.14 31.24 13.85
C ILE A 124 -10.69 30.07 13.03
N MET A 125 -11.92 30.18 12.53
CA MET A 125 -12.55 29.16 11.68
C MET A 125 -11.73 28.90 10.42
N TYR A 126 -11.27 29.95 9.74
CA TYR A 126 -10.39 29.86 8.57
C TYR A 126 -9.13 29.05 8.88
N HIS A 127 -8.39 29.43 9.94
CA HIS A 127 -7.15 28.76 10.29
C HIS A 127 -7.37 27.31 10.74
N LEU A 128 -8.44 27.06 11.52
CA LEU A 128 -8.78 25.74 12.01
C LEU A 128 -9.27 24.80 10.89
N ALA A 129 -10.02 25.32 9.91
CA ALA A 129 -10.45 24.54 8.75
C ALA A 129 -9.27 24.11 7.88
N ASP A 130 -8.32 25.01 7.58
CA ASP A 130 -7.06 24.65 6.90
C ASP A 130 -6.35 23.52 7.69
N VAL A 131 -6.23 23.64 9.02
CA VAL A 131 -5.60 22.62 9.88
C VAL A 131 -6.36 21.30 9.85
N TYR A 132 -7.68 21.32 9.81
CA TYR A 132 -8.49 20.10 9.67
C TYR A 132 -8.24 19.39 8.34
N CYS A 133 -8.11 20.13 7.23
CA CYS A 133 -7.74 19.55 5.95
C CYS A 133 -6.36 18.87 5.99
N GLU A 134 -5.38 19.47 6.67
CA GLU A 134 -4.04 18.88 6.83
C GLU A 134 -4.02 17.64 7.75
N LEU A 135 -4.90 17.60 8.75
CA LEU A 135 -5.03 16.46 9.68
C LEU A 135 -5.94 15.34 9.15
N ASP A 136 -6.26 15.34 7.86
CA ASP A 136 -7.18 14.37 7.23
C ASP A 136 -8.58 14.34 7.87
N LYS A 137 -9.10 15.53 8.20
CA LYS A 137 -10.42 15.74 8.81
C LYS A 137 -11.26 16.71 7.99
N ALA A 138 -11.31 16.50 6.68
CA ALA A 138 -11.98 17.41 5.74
C ALA A 138 -13.49 17.56 6.00
N GLU A 139 -14.16 16.53 6.50
CA GLU A 139 -15.57 16.63 6.91
C GLU A 139 -15.76 17.60 8.09
N GLU A 140 -14.83 17.59 9.05
CA GLU A 140 -14.87 18.52 10.19
C GLU A 140 -14.53 19.95 9.77
N ALA A 141 -13.67 20.11 8.75
CA ALA A 141 -13.42 21.40 8.11
C ALA A 141 -14.69 21.94 7.45
N GLU A 142 -15.39 21.10 6.67
CA GLU A 142 -16.65 21.46 6.02
C GLU A 142 -17.73 21.81 7.06
N LYS A 143 -18.01 20.91 8.01
CA LYS A 143 -18.99 21.15 9.09
C LYS A 143 -18.72 22.45 9.84
N LEU A 144 -17.46 22.82 10.02
CA LEU A 144 -17.08 24.05 10.71
C LEU A 144 -17.48 25.32 9.94
N ILE A 145 -17.45 25.32 8.60
CA ILE A 145 -17.49 26.56 7.80
C ILE A 145 -18.62 26.62 6.76
N VAL A 146 -19.20 25.49 6.35
CA VAL A 146 -20.13 25.41 5.22
C VAL A 146 -21.39 26.25 5.45
N ASP A 147 -21.95 26.23 6.65
CA ASP A 147 -23.15 27.01 7.01
C ASP A 147 -22.88 28.51 6.96
N GLU A 148 -21.68 28.93 7.36
CA GLU A 148 -21.28 30.33 7.33
C GLU A 148 -21.07 30.83 5.91
N VAL A 149 -20.40 30.03 5.07
CA VAL A 149 -20.19 30.34 3.65
C VAL A 149 -21.54 30.42 2.94
N SER A 150 -22.43 29.44 3.16
CA SER A 150 -23.78 29.42 2.57
C SER A 150 -24.61 30.63 3.00
N ARG A 151 -24.60 31.00 4.28
CA ARG A 151 -25.31 32.20 4.76
C ARG A 151 -24.79 33.47 4.10
N LEU A 152 -23.48 33.62 3.95
CA LEU A 152 -22.88 34.76 3.28
C LEU A 152 -23.23 34.84 1.80
N ARG A 153 -23.45 33.71 1.11
CA ARG A 153 -23.99 33.69 -0.26
C ARG A 153 -25.43 34.18 -0.31
N VAL A 154 -26.28 33.67 0.57
CA VAL A 154 -27.71 34.06 0.66
C VAL A 154 -27.84 35.55 0.97
N ASP A 155 -26.99 36.07 1.85
CA ASP A 155 -26.96 37.49 2.23
C ASP A 155 -26.37 38.42 1.15
N GLY A 156 -25.89 37.91 0.01
CA GLY A 156 -25.23 38.73 -1.02
C GLY A 156 -23.86 39.30 -0.58
N LYS A 157 -23.18 38.64 0.37
CA LYS A 157 -21.92 39.10 1.00
C LYS A 157 -20.68 38.36 0.51
N GLN A 158 -20.71 37.85 -0.73
CA GLN A 158 -19.58 37.15 -1.37
C GLN A 158 -18.32 38.03 -1.46
N SER A 159 -18.49 39.34 -1.66
CA SER A 159 -17.38 40.31 -1.71
C SER A 159 -16.77 40.65 -0.33
N SER A 160 -17.24 40.03 0.76
CA SER A 160 -16.69 40.25 2.10
C SER A 160 -15.38 39.48 2.32
N LYS A 161 -14.46 40.05 3.12
CA LYS A 161 -13.22 39.34 3.55
C LYS A 161 -13.54 38.01 4.24
N ARG A 162 -14.66 37.97 4.96
CA ARG A 162 -15.14 36.78 5.67
C ARG A 162 -15.46 35.64 4.71
N PHE A 163 -16.19 35.93 3.63
CA PHE A 163 -16.51 34.94 2.61
C PHE A 163 -15.25 34.41 1.93
N ARG A 164 -14.42 35.31 1.38
CA ARG A 164 -13.21 34.92 0.64
C ARG A 164 -12.27 34.04 1.45
N ARG A 165 -12.12 34.32 2.75
CA ARG A 165 -11.26 33.54 3.65
C ARG A 165 -11.83 32.18 4.03
N LEU A 166 -13.16 32.03 4.15
CA LEU A 166 -13.77 30.74 4.50
C LEU A 166 -14.03 29.84 3.28
N ALA A 167 -14.31 30.42 2.11
CA ALA A 167 -14.55 29.65 0.89
C ALA A 167 -13.29 28.88 0.43
N LEU A 168 -12.09 29.41 0.70
CA LEU A 168 -10.83 28.77 0.31
C LEU A 168 -10.57 27.41 1.00
N PRO A 169 -10.60 27.29 2.34
CA PRO A 169 -10.52 25.98 3.00
C PRO A 169 -11.75 25.09 2.74
N LEU A 170 -12.90 25.66 2.37
CA LEU A 170 -14.06 24.85 1.95
C LEU A 170 -13.80 24.16 0.61
N ALA A 171 -13.24 24.87 -0.37
CA ALA A 171 -12.79 24.28 -1.63
C ALA A 171 -11.75 23.18 -1.37
N GLU A 172 -10.80 23.43 -0.48
CA GLU A 172 -9.80 22.43 -0.08
C GLU A 172 -10.43 21.19 0.58
N ALA A 173 -11.42 21.37 1.45
CA ALA A 173 -12.19 20.28 2.04
C ALA A 173 -12.92 19.46 0.97
N TYR A 174 -13.50 20.10 -0.04
CA TYR A 174 -14.10 19.40 -1.18
C TYR A 174 -13.09 18.63 -2.02
N ILE A 175 -11.91 19.21 -2.28
CA ILE A 175 -10.82 18.49 -2.97
C ILE A 175 -10.45 17.24 -2.16
N ARG A 176 -10.25 17.35 -0.84
CA ARG A 176 -9.91 16.22 0.05
C ARG A 176 -10.97 15.13 0.13
N GLN A 177 -12.23 15.47 -0.12
CA GLN A 177 -13.35 14.54 -0.14
C GLN A 177 -13.58 13.93 -1.53
N GLY A 178 -12.79 14.31 -2.55
CA GLY A 178 -13.00 13.91 -3.95
C GLY A 178 -14.19 14.60 -4.64
N ARG A 179 -14.79 15.63 -4.02
CA ARG A 179 -15.93 16.39 -4.54
C ARG A 179 -15.47 17.50 -5.49
N LEU A 180 -14.82 17.11 -6.58
CA LEU A 180 -14.07 18.03 -7.44
C LEU A 180 -14.91 19.10 -8.14
N GLU A 181 -16.12 18.79 -8.60
CA GLU A 181 -16.99 19.81 -9.22
C GLU A 181 -17.46 20.85 -8.20
N ALA A 182 -17.73 20.43 -6.97
CA ALA A 182 -18.04 21.36 -5.88
C ALA A 182 -16.82 22.24 -5.56
N ALA A 183 -15.62 21.66 -5.50
CA ALA A 183 -14.38 22.43 -5.33
C ALA A 183 -14.17 23.44 -6.48
N ARG A 184 -14.33 22.99 -7.74
CA ARG A 184 -14.19 23.79 -8.95
C ARG A 184 -15.09 25.02 -8.90
N SER A 185 -16.37 24.82 -8.57
CA SER A 185 -17.36 25.89 -8.46
C SER A 185 -16.96 26.96 -7.43
N VAL A 186 -16.54 26.54 -6.23
CA VAL A 186 -16.09 27.48 -5.18
C VAL A 186 -14.83 28.25 -5.60
N LEU A 187 -13.88 27.57 -6.25
CA LEU A 187 -12.64 28.18 -6.70
C LEU A 187 -12.88 29.20 -7.83
N GLN A 188 -13.75 28.89 -8.79
CA GLN A 188 -14.13 29.82 -9.84
C GLN A 188 -14.83 31.06 -9.29
N GLU A 189 -15.74 30.89 -8.32
CA GLU A 189 -16.40 32.00 -7.62
C GLU A 189 -15.37 32.91 -6.92
N LEU A 190 -14.36 32.33 -6.27
CA LEU A 190 -13.27 33.09 -5.65
C LEU A 190 -12.44 33.88 -6.67
N LEU A 191 -12.12 33.30 -7.82
CA LEU A 191 -11.32 33.96 -8.85
C LEU A 191 -12.03 35.18 -9.46
N GLU A 192 -13.32 35.07 -9.74
CA GLU A 192 -14.12 36.21 -10.22
C GLU A 192 -14.13 37.34 -9.19
N LEU A 193 -14.26 37.01 -7.90
CA LEU A 193 -14.19 38.01 -6.83
C LEU A 193 -12.81 38.65 -6.74
N PHE A 194 -11.71 37.89 -6.83
CA PHE A 194 -10.37 38.46 -6.77
C PHE A 194 -10.06 39.35 -7.97
N LYS A 195 -10.53 38.98 -9.17
CA LYS A 195 -10.40 39.78 -10.38
C LYS A 195 -11.10 41.15 -10.25
N LEU A 196 -12.27 41.19 -9.62
CA LEU A 196 -12.99 42.45 -9.37
C LEU A 196 -12.31 43.35 -8.33
N LEU A 197 -11.57 42.76 -7.39
CA LEU A 197 -10.90 43.48 -6.29
C LEU A 197 -9.50 43.94 -6.65
N GLU A 198 -8.90 43.39 -7.70
CA GLU A 198 -7.53 43.68 -8.09
C GLU A 198 -7.35 45.18 -8.45
N GLY A 199 -6.37 45.83 -7.82
CA GLY A 199 -6.13 47.27 -7.97
C GLY A 199 -6.91 48.16 -7.00
N GLU A 200 -7.83 47.60 -6.21
CA GLU A 200 -8.50 48.34 -5.13
C GLU A 200 -7.66 48.36 -3.84
N ALA A 201 -7.72 49.46 -3.08
CA ALA A 201 -7.01 49.58 -1.80
C ALA A 201 -7.40 48.53 -0.74
N ARG A 202 -8.54 47.84 -0.91
CA ARG A 202 -9.03 46.81 0.02
C ARG A 202 -8.48 45.40 -0.27
N PHE A 203 -7.79 45.20 -1.39
CA PHE A 203 -7.18 43.93 -1.80
C PHE A 203 -5.86 43.73 -1.06
N ASP A 204 -5.90 42.93 0.01
CA ASP A 204 -4.78 42.78 0.93
C ASP A 204 -3.87 41.58 0.59
N VAL A 205 -2.74 41.47 1.30
CA VAL A 205 -1.77 40.36 1.19
C VAL A 205 -2.44 38.98 1.29
N THR A 206 -3.49 38.84 2.12
CA THR A 206 -4.20 37.56 2.26
C THR A 206 -5.05 37.27 1.02
N ASP A 207 -5.63 38.29 0.40
CA ASP A 207 -6.37 38.15 -0.86
C ASP A 207 -5.43 37.80 -2.03
N GLN A 208 -4.24 38.39 -2.10
CA GLN A 208 -3.21 38.03 -3.09
C GLN A 208 -2.78 36.56 -2.95
N LEU A 209 -2.53 36.10 -1.71
CA LEU A 209 -2.26 34.68 -1.43
C LEU A 209 -3.44 33.78 -1.79
N GLY A 210 -4.67 34.23 -1.51
CA GLY A 210 -5.90 33.51 -1.85
C GLY A 210 -6.10 33.36 -3.37
N HIS A 211 -5.74 34.38 -4.14
CA HIS A 211 -5.82 34.37 -5.60
C HIS A 211 -4.89 33.29 -6.19
N VAL A 212 -3.61 33.28 -5.79
CA VAL A 212 -2.64 32.26 -6.23
C VAL A 212 -3.07 30.86 -5.80
N ARG A 213 -3.52 30.69 -4.54
CA ARG A 213 -4.02 29.39 -4.03
C ARG A 213 -5.22 28.88 -4.81
N SER A 214 -6.11 29.77 -5.24
CA SER A 214 -7.30 29.38 -6.01
C SER A 214 -6.93 28.86 -7.39
N MET A 215 -5.93 29.47 -8.06
CA MET A 215 -5.39 28.96 -9.32
C MET A 215 -4.72 27.59 -9.17
N ILE A 216 -3.93 27.40 -8.11
CA ILE A 216 -3.32 26.09 -7.81
C ILE A 216 -4.39 25.05 -7.51
N GLY A 217 -5.43 25.42 -6.75
CA GLY A 217 -6.59 24.56 -6.50
C GLY A 217 -7.29 24.12 -7.79
N LEU A 218 -7.52 25.02 -8.74
CA LEU A 218 -8.10 24.67 -10.04
C LEU A 218 -7.17 23.78 -10.86
N ALA A 219 -5.88 24.07 -10.88
CA ALA A 219 -4.89 23.21 -11.53
C ALA A 219 -4.93 21.78 -10.97
N ARG A 220 -5.05 21.63 -9.64
CA ARG A 220 -5.21 20.34 -8.97
C ARG A 220 -6.50 19.63 -9.38
N VAL A 221 -7.62 20.34 -9.40
CA VAL A 221 -8.90 19.79 -9.86
C VAL A 221 -8.76 19.28 -11.30
N SER A 222 -8.27 20.12 -12.22
CA SER A 222 -8.04 19.76 -13.64
C SER A 222 -7.08 18.59 -13.78
N TRP A 223 -6.01 18.54 -12.97
CA TRP A 223 -5.05 17.44 -12.92
C TRP A 223 -5.71 16.12 -12.52
N TYR A 224 -6.54 16.12 -11.46
CA TYR A 224 -7.24 14.90 -11.02
C TYR A 224 -8.27 14.38 -12.03
N ILE A 225 -8.86 15.24 -12.88
CA ILE A 225 -9.79 14.84 -13.95
C ILE A 225 -9.13 14.68 -15.33
N ASN A 226 -7.80 14.65 -15.40
CA ASN A 226 -7.01 14.49 -16.64
C ASN A 226 -7.16 15.60 -17.69
N ARG A 227 -7.52 16.82 -17.29
CA ARG A 227 -7.56 17.98 -18.17
C ARG A 227 -6.23 18.73 -18.10
N TRP A 228 -5.20 18.16 -18.72
CA TRP A 228 -3.82 18.65 -18.60
C TRP A 228 -3.65 20.07 -19.15
N ASP A 229 -4.28 20.39 -20.27
CA ASP A 229 -4.21 21.72 -20.87
C ASP A 229 -4.80 22.80 -19.94
N GLU A 230 -5.95 22.48 -19.31
CA GLU A 230 -6.54 23.36 -18.28
C GLU A 230 -5.62 23.48 -17.06
N ALA A 231 -5.03 22.37 -16.59
CA ALA A 231 -4.09 22.38 -15.47
C ALA A 231 -2.84 23.22 -15.79
N HIS A 232 -2.31 23.09 -17.00
CA HIS A 232 -1.17 23.84 -17.51
C HIS A 232 -1.46 25.34 -17.54
N GLN A 233 -2.58 25.74 -18.14
CA GLN A 233 -3.00 27.14 -18.21
C GLN A 233 -3.21 27.75 -16.82
N ASN A 234 -3.81 27.00 -15.90
CA ASN A 234 -4.01 27.44 -14.53
C ASN A 234 -2.68 27.66 -13.79
N LEU A 235 -1.67 26.80 -14.03
CA LEU A 235 -0.35 26.91 -13.42
C LEU A 235 0.50 28.05 -14.00
N GLU A 236 0.47 28.25 -15.32
CA GLU A 236 1.12 29.41 -15.95
C GLU A 236 0.52 30.73 -15.42
N THR A 237 -0.80 30.78 -15.25
CA THR A 237 -1.47 31.94 -14.65
C THR A 237 -1.08 32.12 -13.18
N ALA A 238 -1.00 31.05 -12.39
CA ALA A 238 -0.53 31.11 -11.01
C ALA A 238 0.89 31.67 -10.91
N LEU A 239 1.78 31.27 -11.83
CA LEU A 239 3.16 31.75 -11.88
C LEU A 239 3.23 33.25 -12.20
N SER A 240 2.43 33.72 -13.17
CA SER A 240 2.30 35.13 -13.52
C SER A 240 1.83 35.98 -12.33
N LEU A 241 0.86 35.49 -11.55
CA LEU A 241 0.37 36.17 -10.35
C LEU A 241 1.44 36.27 -9.25
N VAL A 242 2.26 35.24 -9.07
CA VAL A 242 3.38 35.25 -8.11
C VAL A 242 4.41 36.33 -8.49
N VAL A 243 4.67 36.53 -9.78
CA VAL A 243 5.56 37.59 -10.26
C VAL A 243 4.92 38.98 -10.12
N LYS A 244 3.60 39.08 -10.33
CA LYS A 244 2.86 40.34 -10.27
C LYS A 244 2.76 40.92 -8.86
N TYR A 245 2.66 40.07 -7.84
CA TYR A 245 2.38 40.51 -6.47
C TYR A 245 3.66 40.66 -5.64
N ASP A 246 3.90 41.87 -5.13
CA ASP A 246 5.04 42.19 -4.27
C ASP A 246 5.11 41.34 -2.98
N THR A 247 3.99 40.70 -2.60
CA THR A 247 3.91 39.75 -1.47
C THR A 247 4.92 38.59 -1.57
N PHE A 248 5.40 38.24 -2.76
CA PHE A 248 6.26 37.06 -2.97
C PHE A 248 7.76 37.39 -3.19
N LEU A 249 8.19 38.64 -2.97
CA LEU A 249 9.51 39.15 -3.37
C LEU A 249 10.74 38.53 -2.68
N ASP A 250 10.60 37.87 -1.53
CA ASP A 250 11.72 37.23 -0.82
C ASP A 250 11.50 35.72 -0.64
N GLY A 251 12.27 34.89 -1.34
CA GLY A 251 12.38 33.45 -1.03
C GLY A 251 11.31 32.51 -1.63
N ASN A 252 10.91 32.75 -2.88
CA ASN A 252 10.51 31.85 -3.99
C ASN A 252 9.83 30.47 -3.76
N PHE A 253 9.33 30.09 -2.58
CA PHE A 253 8.78 28.74 -2.36
C PHE A 253 7.50 28.47 -3.19
N TYR A 254 6.61 29.47 -3.33
CA TYR A 254 5.38 29.37 -4.15
C TYR A 254 5.70 29.07 -5.62
N SER A 255 6.62 29.82 -6.23
CA SER A 255 6.97 29.64 -7.63
C SER A 255 7.69 28.30 -7.87
N VAL A 256 8.48 27.83 -6.90
CA VAL A 256 9.17 26.53 -6.97
C VAL A 256 8.16 25.39 -6.95
N VAL A 257 7.15 25.43 -6.07
CA VAL A 257 6.07 24.42 -6.05
C VAL A 257 5.22 24.48 -7.32
N ILE A 258 4.85 25.66 -7.79
CA ILE A 258 4.12 25.83 -9.06
C ILE A 258 4.95 25.28 -10.23
N SER A 259 6.25 25.57 -10.28
CA SER A 259 7.16 25.10 -11.32
C SER A 259 7.32 23.58 -11.30
N LEU A 260 7.43 22.99 -10.12
CA LEU A 260 7.47 21.53 -9.96
C LEU A 260 6.21 20.88 -10.51
N PHE A 261 5.04 21.42 -10.13
CA PHE A 261 3.76 20.92 -10.59
C PHE A 261 3.58 21.13 -12.11
N LEU A 262 4.00 22.28 -12.63
CA LEU A 262 3.95 22.61 -14.05
C LEU A 262 4.83 21.66 -14.87
N SER A 263 6.03 21.31 -14.40
CA SER A 263 6.89 20.31 -15.03
C SER A 263 6.21 18.94 -15.13
N LEU A 264 5.51 18.50 -14.08
CA LEU A 264 4.73 17.25 -14.13
C LEU A 264 3.59 17.31 -15.14
N VAL A 265 2.88 18.45 -15.22
CA VAL A 265 1.79 18.65 -16.18
C VAL A 265 2.34 18.68 -17.61
N LYS A 266 3.44 19.41 -17.87
CA LYS A 266 4.12 19.46 -19.19
C LYS A 266 4.56 18.09 -19.67
N PHE A 267 5.13 17.27 -18.76
CA PHE A 267 5.45 15.88 -19.07
C PHE A 267 4.21 15.07 -19.51
N ASN A 268 3.06 15.23 -18.82
CA ASN A 268 1.83 14.53 -19.18
C ASN A 268 1.21 15.03 -20.51
N ILE A 269 1.59 16.22 -20.99
CA ILE A 269 1.20 16.77 -22.30
C ILE A 269 2.17 16.32 -23.41
N GLY A 270 3.29 15.67 -23.05
CA GLY A 270 4.28 15.12 -24.00
C GLY A 270 5.56 15.94 -24.14
N ASP A 271 5.78 16.95 -23.30
CA ASP A 271 7.04 17.71 -23.27
C ASP A 271 8.10 16.99 -22.44
N LEU A 272 8.97 16.23 -23.13
CA LEU A 272 10.06 15.45 -22.53
C LEU A 272 11.17 16.33 -21.93
N GLY A 273 11.32 17.58 -22.38
CA GLY A 273 12.31 18.54 -21.84
C GLY A 273 11.97 19.05 -20.43
N ALA A 274 10.73 18.82 -19.96
CA ALA A 274 10.27 19.22 -18.65
C ALA A 274 10.93 18.45 -17.48
N LEU A 275 11.57 17.30 -17.76
CA LEU A 275 12.18 16.40 -16.76
C LEU A 275 13.46 16.96 -16.14
N GLU A 276 14.33 17.59 -16.92
CA GLU A 276 15.57 18.23 -16.41
C GLU A 276 15.22 19.42 -15.49
N LYS A 277 14.16 20.15 -15.86
CA LYS A 277 13.62 21.26 -15.05
C LYS A 277 12.94 20.75 -13.77
N PHE A 278 12.33 19.56 -13.80
CA PHE A 278 11.75 18.93 -12.62
C PHE A 278 12.82 18.57 -11.58
N ALA A 279 13.88 17.85 -11.98
CA ALA A 279 14.93 17.40 -11.08
C ALA A 279 15.68 18.57 -10.40
N SER A 280 15.98 19.63 -11.17
CA SER A 280 16.60 20.84 -10.63
C SER A 280 15.70 21.59 -9.65
N THR A 281 14.38 21.60 -9.87
CA THR A 281 13.40 22.25 -8.99
C THR A 281 13.17 21.44 -7.70
N GLU A 282 13.18 20.11 -7.79
CA GLU A 282 13.06 19.20 -6.63
C GLU A 282 14.25 19.35 -5.67
N ASP A 283 15.46 19.47 -6.21
CA ASP A 283 16.68 19.69 -5.42
C ASP A 283 16.67 21.05 -4.68
N ILE A 284 16.07 22.08 -5.29
CA ILE A 284 15.86 23.37 -4.62
C ILE A 284 14.91 23.21 -3.42
N LEU A 285 13.82 22.45 -3.57
CA LEU A 285 12.87 22.19 -2.47
C LEU A 285 13.50 21.39 -1.33
N LYS A 286 14.37 20.42 -1.63
CA LYS A 286 15.07 19.61 -0.61
C LYS A 286 16.06 20.45 0.22
N LYS A 287 16.64 21.47 -0.39
CA LYS A 287 17.63 22.37 0.24
C LYS A 287 16.99 23.52 1.03
N GLN A 288 15.71 23.84 0.80
CA GLN A 288 15.00 24.82 1.60
C GLN A 288 14.49 24.19 2.91
N PRO A 289 14.64 24.87 4.06
CA PRO A 289 14.09 24.36 5.31
C PRO A 289 12.57 24.20 5.16
N LYS A 290 12.02 23.04 5.56
CA LYS A 290 10.56 22.76 5.59
C LYS A 290 9.74 23.73 6.48
N GLN A 291 10.34 24.82 6.94
CA GLN A 291 9.87 25.68 8.02
C GLN A 291 8.99 26.87 7.56
N HIS A 292 8.71 27.00 6.26
CA HIS A 292 7.79 28.01 5.72
C HIS A 292 6.70 27.34 4.88
N PHE A 293 5.74 26.74 5.58
CA PHE A 293 4.62 26.01 5.01
C PHE A 293 3.69 26.92 4.19
N MET A 294 3.18 26.44 3.05
CA MET A 294 2.12 27.10 2.26
C MET A 294 0.76 26.74 2.85
N PRO A 295 0.12 27.62 3.64
CA PRO A 295 -1.10 27.24 4.33
C PRO A 295 -2.21 26.95 3.32
N GLY A 296 -2.80 25.77 3.44
CA GLY A 296 -3.99 25.32 2.72
C GLY A 296 -3.83 25.20 1.20
N MET A 297 -2.69 24.67 0.77
CA MET A 297 -2.58 23.93 -0.50
C MET A 297 -2.46 22.42 -0.31
N GLY A 298 -2.41 21.96 0.94
CA GLY A 298 -2.19 20.56 1.28
C GLY A 298 -0.72 20.18 1.37
N THR A 299 -0.17 20.00 2.58
CA THR A 299 1.17 19.39 2.76
C THR A 299 1.23 18.03 2.09
N TYR A 300 0.14 17.28 2.21
CA TYR A 300 -0.07 16.00 1.55
C TYR A 300 0.07 16.06 0.02
N PHE A 301 -0.32 17.18 -0.60
CA PHE A 301 -0.23 17.36 -2.04
C PHE A 301 1.21 17.66 -2.46
N LEU A 302 1.97 18.43 -1.67
CA LEU A 302 3.40 18.61 -1.92
C LEU A 302 4.17 17.29 -1.78
N GLU A 303 3.84 16.47 -0.77
CA GLU A 303 4.37 15.11 -0.65
C GLU A 303 4.00 14.25 -1.86
N GLN A 304 2.77 14.38 -2.37
CA GLN A 304 2.33 13.73 -3.60
C GLN A 304 3.15 14.18 -4.82
N LEU A 305 3.43 15.48 -4.96
CA LEU A 305 4.24 16.01 -6.07
C LEU A 305 5.70 15.53 -6.01
N CYS A 306 6.33 15.58 -4.84
CA CYS A 306 7.71 15.12 -4.66
C CYS A 306 7.82 13.59 -4.83
N SER A 307 6.84 12.82 -4.34
CA SER A 307 6.80 11.37 -4.56
C SER A 307 6.46 10.97 -5.99
N SER A 308 5.72 11.81 -6.73
CA SER A 308 5.45 11.61 -8.17
C SER A 308 6.68 11.83 -9.04
N GLY A 309 7.71 12.52 -8.52
CA GLY A 309 9.02 12.69 -9.16
C GLY A 309 9.97 11.51 -8.99
N HIS A 310 9.81 10.75 -7.91
CA HIS A 310 10.58 9.53 -7.65
C HIS A 310 9.98 8.36 -8.41
N GLY A 311 10.32 8.37 -9.70
CA GLY A 311 9.98 7.38 -10.69
C GLY A 311 8.98 7.94 -11.68
N PHE A 312 9.40 8.02 -12.94
CA PHE A 312 8.62 8.52 -14.05
C PHE A 312 8.19 7.34 -14.94
N LEU A 313 6.92 6.96 -14.79
CA LEU A 313 6.03 6.08 -15.59
C LEU A 313 5.07 5.33 -14.64
N ALA A 314 3.82 5.82 -14.53
CA ALA A 314 2.70 5.18 -13.82
C ALA A 314 2.80 4.97 -12.29
N LEU A 315 2.70 6.04 -11.51
CA LEU A 315 1.89 5.96 -10.28
C LEU A 315 0.43 6.21 -10.69
N PRO A 316 -0.56 5.42 -10.22
CA PRO A 316 -1.94 5.67 -10.56
C PRO A 316 -2.35 7.06 -10.07
N ARG A 317 -3.04 7.79 -10.95
CA ARG A 317 -3.63 9.12 -10.71
C ARG A 317 -4.67 8.98 -9.61
N VAL A 318 -4.25 9.26 -8.38
CA VAL A 318 -5.06 9.02 -7.18
C VAL A 318 -5.72 10.33 -6.77
N MET A 319 -7.05 10.38 -6.96
CA MET A 319 -7.93 11.36 -6.34
C MET A 319 -7.72 11.34 -4.81
N PRO A 320 -7.53 12.47 -4.12
CA PRO A 320 -7.63 12.54 -2.68
C PRO A 320 -9.11 12.43 -2.34
N GLY A 321 -9.59 11.20 -2.23
CA GLY A 321 -10.90 10.88 -1.69
C GLY A 321 -10.75 9.77 -0.66
N PRO A 322 -11.76 9.59 0.21
CA PRO A 322 -11.71 8.64 1.32
C PRO A 322 -11.58 7.18 0.90
N HIS A 323 -11.48 6.83 -0.40
CA HIS A 323 -11.43 5.44 -0.89
C HIS A 323 -10.16 5.06 -1.68
N THR A 324 -9.44 6.00 -2.27
CA THR A 324 -8.23 5.67 -3.04
C THR A 324 -7.00 5.50 -2.13
N ASN A 325 -6.99 6.19 -0.98
CA ASN A 325 -6.10 5.93 0.15
C ASN A 325 -6.53 4.72 1.00
N LEU A 326 -7.68 4.08 0.74
CA LEU A 326 -8.10 2.94 1.56
C LEU A 326 -7.45 1.65 1.17
N ILE A 327 -7.12 1.39 -0.09
CA ILE A 327 -6.41 0.15 -0.43
C ILE A 327 -4.97 0.27 0.02
N GLN A 328 -4.29 1.35 -0.36
CA GLN A 328 -2.92 1.58 0.10
C GLN A 328 -2.88 1.77 1.62
N GLY A 329 -3.87 2.41 2.22
CA GLY A 329 -4.02 2.53 3.68
C GLY A 329 -4.40 1.21 4.36
N ALA A 330 -5.21 0.35 3.75
CA ALA A 330 -5.54 -1.00 4.23
C ALA A 330 -4.33 -1.89 4.17
N ILE A 331 -3.64 -1.92 3.02
CA ILE A 331 -2.37 -2.62 2.82
C ILE A 331 -1.33 -2.06 3.79
N HIS A 332 -1.22 -0.74 3.97
CA HIS A 332 -0.31 -0.12 4.92
C HIS A 332 -0.67 -0.46 6.38
N ARG A 333 -1.96 -0.47 6.75
CA ARG A 333 -2.46 -0.85 8.07
C ARG A 333 -2.22 -2.34 8.37
N LEU A 334 -2.51 -3.22 7.41
CA LEU A 334 -2.07 -4.62 7.40
C LEU A 334 -0.56 -4.71 7.58
N ASN A 335 0.17 -3.84 6.89
CA ASN A 335 1.61 -3.73 6.90
C ASN A 335 2.19 -2.91 8.06
N THR A 336 1.39 -2.52 9.04
CA THR A 336 1.87 -1.85 10.26
C THR A 336 1.35 -2.52 11.52
N ARG A 337 0.22 -3.24 11.45
CA ARG A 337 -0.23 -4.16 12.51
C ARG A 337 0.91 -5.15 12.82
N ARG A 338 1.43 -5.08 14.03
CA ARG A 338 2.38 -6.03 14.61
C ARG A 338 1.88 -6.34 16.02
N ALA A 339 1.51 -7.59 16.25
CA ALA A 339 1.36 -8.11 17.60
C ALA A 339 2.72 -7.99 18.33
N THR A 340 2.69 -7.73 19.63
CA THR A 340 3.89 -7.78 20.47
C THR A 340 4.53 -9.16 20.33
N ALA A 341 5.83 -9.21 20.06
CA ALA A 341 6.56 -10.47 20.02
C ALA A 341 6.50 -11.12 21.42
N LYS A 342 5.75 -12.22 21.55
CA LYS A 342 5.84 -13.06 22.74
C LYS A 342 7.11 -13.92 22.63
N PRO A 343 7.88 -14.12 23.72
CA PRO A 343 9.23 -14.68 23.63
C PRO A 343 9.33 -16.18 23.32
N ASN A 344 8.20 -16.90 23.22
CA ASN A 344 8.19 -18.35 23.10
C ASN A 344 7.39 -18.82 21.88
N LEU A 345 7.71 -20.05 21.47
CA LEU A 345 7.26 -20.92 20.35
C LEU A 345 5.74 -20.97 20.00
N ASP A 346 4.91 -20.07 20.55
CA ASP A 346 3.47 -19.91 20.30
C ASP A 346 3.13 -19.23 18.96
N ASP A 347 4.08 -19.12 18.02
CA ASP A 347 3.81 -18.68 16.64
C ASP A 347 2.86 -19.66 15.90
N MET A 348 2.73 -20.88 16.44
CA MET A 348 1.80 -21.88 15.94
C MET A 348 0.38 -21.74 16.48
N ARG A 349 0.08 -20.97 17.53
CA ARG A 349 -1.30 -20.85 18.06
C ARG A 349 -2.15 -19.94 17.18
N GLY A 350 -2.38 -20.38 15.95
CA GLY A 350 -3.14 -19.66 14.96
C GLY A 350 -4.62 -19.54 15.31
N SER A 351 -5.18 -20.48 16.08
CA SER A 351 -6.62 -20.69 16.26
C SER A 351 -7.25 -20.11 17.53
N ASP A 352 -6.49 -19.93 18.62
CA ASP A 352 -7.08 -19.73 19.96
C ASP A 352 -8.02 -18.52 20.01
N ASP A 353 -7.62 -17.41 19.39
CA ASP A 353 -8.43 -16.19 19.33
C ASP A 353 -9.24 -16.08 18.01
N MET A 354 -9.01 -16.96 17.03
CA MET A 354 -9.67 -16.86 15.71
C MET A 354 -11.19 -17.02 15.81
N VAL A 355 -11.66 -17.92 16.68
CA VAL A 355 -13.09 -18.11 16.92
C VAL A 355 -13.70 -16.86 17.58
N GLU A 356 -13.01 -16.26 18.55
CA GLU A 356 -13.49 -15.04 19.20
C GLU A 356 -13.46 -13.83 18.26
N TRP A 357 -12.42 -13.67 17.46
CA TRP A 357 -12.37 -12.66 16.40
C TRP A 357 -13.48 -12.87 15.37
N LEU A 358 -13.78 -14.10 14.97
CA LEU A 358 -14.89 -14.41 14.07
C LEU A 358 -16.24 -13.99 14.67
N LYS A 359 -16.45 -14.21 15.97
CA LYS A 359 -17.63 -13.73 16.71
C LYS A 359 -17.75 -12.21 16.71
N LEU A 360 -16.65 -11.48 16.89
CA LEU A 360 -16.64 -10.01 16.80
C LEU A 360 -17.06 -9.51 15.40
N LEU A 361 -16.81 -10.30 14.36
CA LEU A 361 -17.27 -10.01 13.00
C LEU A 361 -18.76 -10.30 12.78
N GLY A 362 -19.46 -10.86 13.77
CA GLY A 362 -20.85 -11.28 13.68
C GLY A 362 -21.04 -12.66 13.05
N HIS A 363 -19.99 -13.48 13.03
CA HIS A 363 -19.99 -14.83 12.45
C HIS A 363 -19.69 -15.89 13.51
N THR A 364 -20.02 -17.15 13.21
CA THR A 364 -19.74 -18.33 14.04
C THR A 364 -19.03 -19.39 13.21
N THR A 365 -18.42 -20.40 13.85
CA THR A 365 -17.88 -21.56 13.13
C THR A 365 -18.98 -22.31 12.36
N GLY A 366 -20.23 -22.29 12.87
CA GLY A 366 -21.42 -22.74 12.15
C GLY A 366 -21.63 -22.06 10.80
N ASN A 367 -21.35 -20.76 10.68
CA ASN A 367 -21.42 -20.06 9.40
C ASN A 367 -20.39 -20.57 8.39
N LEU A 368 -19.21 -21.01 8.86
CA LEU A 368 -18.17 -21.57 7.98
C LEU A 368 -18.58 -22.92 7.39
N ASN A 369 -19.39 -23.70 8.11
CA ASN A 369 -19.88 -25.00 7.62
C ASN A 369 -20.78 -24.84 6.38
N HIS A 370 -21.45 -23.70 6.22
CA HIS A 370 -22.23 -23.38 5.02
C HIS A 370 -21.39 -23.05 3.79
N LEU A 371 -20.07 -22.83 3.95
CA LEU A 371 -19.16 -22.61 2.83
C LEU A 371 -18.71 -23.91 2.14
N ASN A 372 -19.22 -25.07 2.60
CA ASN A 372 -18.96 -26.40 2.02
C ASN A 372 -17.47 -26.66 1.73
N VAL A 373 -16.60 -26.35 2.69
CA VAL A 373 -15.16 -26.17 2.47
C VAL A 373 -14.46 -27.41 1.89
N ILE A 374 -13.52 -27.18 0.97
CA ILE A 374 -12.43 -28.11 0.62
C ILE A 374 -11.14 -27.56 1.25
N HIS A 375 -10.56 -28.26 2.22
CA HIS A 375 -9.42 -27.78 3.00
C HIS A 375 -8.15 -28.53 2.62
N VAL A 376 -7.10 -27.80 2.22
CA VAL A 376 -5.89 -28.37 1.63
C VAL A 376 -4.66 -27.99 2.44
N ALA A 377 -3.91 -28.99 2.89
CA ALA A 377 -2.57 -28.86 3.48
C ALA A 377 -1.53 -29.62 2.64
N GLY A 378 -0.25 -29.38 2.91
CA GLY A 378 0.85 -30.02 2.19
C GLY A 378 2.15 -29.24 2.32
N THR A 379 3.28 -29.81 1.90
CA THR A 379 4.54 -29.05 1.77
C THR A 379 4.70 -28.52 0.35
N LYS A 380 4.45 -29.38 -0.65
CA LYS A 380 4.49 -29.04 -2.08
C LYS A 380 3.14 -29.34 -2.70
N GLY A 381 2.82 -28.65 -3.80
CA GLY A 381 1.57 -28.87 -4.54
C GLY A 381 0.32 -28.23 -3.96
N LYS A 382 0.24 -27.89 -2.67
CA LYS A 382 -0.98 -27.37 -2.02
C LYS A 382 -1.69 -26.24 -2.78
N GLY A 383 -0.98 -25.17 -3.16
CA GLY A 383 -1.55 -24.07 -3.94
C GLY A 383 -1.99 -24.49 -5.35
N SER A 384 -1.22 -25.36 -6.02
CA SER A 384 -1.59 -25.89 -7.33
C SER A 384 -2.79 -26.83 -7.26
N THR A 385 -2.90 -27.67 -6.23
CA THR A 385 -4.08 -28.50 -5.96
C THR A 385 -5.31 -27.61 -5.73
N CYS A 386 -5.21 -26.55 -4.90
CA CYS A 386 -6.32 -25.61 -4.71
C CYS A 386 -6.75 -24.95 -6.03
N ALA A 387 -5.79 -24.52 -6.86
CA ALA A 387 -6.06 -23.91 -8.15
C ALA A 387 -6.71 -24.88 -9.15
N PHE A 388 -6.27 -26.14 -9.19
CA PHE A 388 -6.93 -27.18 -10.00
C PHE A 388 -8.35 -27.45 -9.49
N VAL A 389 -8.57 -27.55 -8.17
CA VAL A 389 -9.92 -27.72 -7.60
C VAL A 389 -10.82 -26.57 -8.04
N ALA A 390 -10.37 -25.33 -7.90
CA ALA A 390 -11.15 -24.16 -8.31
C ALA A 390 -11.46 -24.16 -9.82
N SER A 391 -10.48 -24.48 -10.67
CA SER A 391 -10.64 -24.54 -12.13
C SER A 391 -11.61 -25.65 -12.56
N LEU A 392 -11.48 -26.85 -11.98
CA LEU A 392 -12.35 -27.99 -12.27
C LEU A 392 -13.80 -27.74 -11.81
N LEU A 393 -13.99 -27.17 -10.62
CA LEU A 393 -15.31 -26.77 -10.14
C LEU A 393 -15.92 -25.66 -10.99
N LYS A 394 -15.11 -24.71 -11.47
CA LYS A 394 -15.57 -23.64 -12.35
C LYS A 394 -16.04 -24.19 -13.69
N ALA A 395 -15.26 -25.07 -14.31
CA ALA A 395 -15.66 -25.73 -15.55
C ALA A 395 -16.92 -26.59 -15.37
N HIS A 396 -17.03 -27.33 -14.27
CA HIS A 396 -18.24 -28.08 -13.95
C HIS A 396 -19.45 -27.18 -13.71
N GLY A 397 -19.27 -26.06 -13.00
CA GLY A 397 -20.30 -25.06 -12.76
C GLY A 397 -20.78 -24.38 -14.04
N ASP A 398 -19.86 -24.11 -14.98
CA ASP A 398 -20.19 -23.57 -16.30
C ASP A 398 -21.02 -24.55 -17.12
N ASP A 399 -20.75 -25.85 -17.01
CA ASP A 399 -21.47 -26.90 -17.74
C ASP A 399 -22.84 -27.24 -17.12
N THR A 400 -22.96 -27.18 -15.79
CA THR A 400 -24.13 -27.72 -15.05
C THR A 400 -24.93 -26.68 -14.27
N GLY A 401 -24.44 -25.44 -14.18
CA GLY A 401 -25.04 -24.35 -13.40
C GLY A 401 -24.80 -24.43 -11.88
N TYR A 402 -23.99 -25.37 -11.39
CA TYR A 402 -23.60 -25.47 -9.98
C TYR A 402 -22.22 -26.12 -9.81
N PRO A 403 -21.33 -25.63 -8.93
CA PRO A 403 -21.45 -24.40 -8.15
C PRO A 403 -21.33 -23.14 -9.02
N GLN A 404 -21.98 -22.03 -8.63
CA GLN A 404 -21.93 -20.74 -9.34
C GLN A 404 -20.86 -19.80 -8.80
N LYS A 405 -20.63 -19.80 -7.48
CA LYS A 405 -19.60 -18.99 -6.82
C LYS A 405 -18.61 -19.88 -6.07
N ILE A 406 -17.38 -19.93 -6.57
CA ILE A 406 -16.27 -20.70 -6.01
C ILE A 406 -15.28 -19.73 -5.38
N GLY A 407 -15.20 -19.72 -4.05
CA GLY A 407 -14.19 -18.98 -3.30
C GLY A 407 -12.87 -19.75 -3.26
N LEU A 408 -11.75 -19.06 -3.42
CA LEU A 408 -10.41 -19.64 -3.29
C LEU A 408 -9.54 -18.75 -2.39
N TYR A 409 -8.99 -19.34 -1.33
CA TYR A 409 -8.07 -18.70 -0.40
C TYR A 409 -6.68 -19.34 -0.46
N THR A 410 -5.65 -18.55 -0.81
CA THR A 410 -4.29 -19.05 -1.06
C THR A 410 -3.17 -18.17 -0.49
N SER A 411 -1.97 -18.73 -0.39
CA SER A 411 -0.79 -18.03 0.11
C SER A 411 0.55 -18.60 -0.39
N PRO A 412 1.57 -17.75 -0.66
CA PRO A 412 1.53 -16.29 -0.75
C PRO A 412 0.92 -15.79 -2.08
N HIS A 413 0.65 -14.49 -2.18
CA HIS A 413 0.38 -13.87 -3.48
C HIS A 413 1.66 -13.65 -4.29
N ILE A 414 1.52 -13.55 -5.61
CA ILE A 414 2.58 -13.19 -6.55
C ILE A 414 2.57 -11.67 -6.76
N LYS A 415 1.52 -11.05 -7.30
CA LYS A 415 1.56 -9.62 -7.70
C LYS A 415 0.75 -8.72 -6.77
N ASP A 416 -0.43 -9.15 -6.38
CA ASP A 416 -1.39 -8.35 -5.61
C ASP A 416 -1.94 -9.15 -4.43
N ILE A 417 -2.05 -8.53 -3.25
CA ILE A 417 -2.61 -9.16 -2.05
C ILE A 417 -4.00 -9.75 -2.26
N ARG A 418 -4.78 -9.19 -3.19
CA ARG A 418 -6.12 -9.67 -3.55
C ARG A 418 -6.10 -11.07 -4.16
N GLU A 419 -4.98 -11.53 -4.73
CA GLU A 419 -4.83 -12.90 -5.25
C GLU A 419 -5.06 -13.95 -4.16
N ARG A 420 -4.85 -13.59 -2.89
CA ARG A 420 -5.11 -14.48 -1.75
C ARG A 420 -6.60 -14.76 -1.55
N ILE A 421 -7.50 -13.95 -2.09
CA ILE A 421 -8.96 -14.08 -1.95
C ILE A 421 -9.57 -13.89 -3.34
N SER A 422 -9.89 -14.99 -4.01
CA SER A 422 -10.51 -14.96 -5.33
C SER A 422 -11.89 -15.59 -5.33
N ILE A 423 -12.74 -15.16 -6.26
CA ILE A 423 -14.05 -15.75 -6.54
C ILE A 423 -14.10 -16.06 -8.02
N ASN A 424 -14.45 -17.31 -8.37
CA ASN A 424 -14.56 -17.80 -9.75
C ASN A 424 -13.27 -17.64 -10.58
N GLY A 425 -12.11 -17.82 -9.93
CA GLY A 425 -10.80 -17.75 -10.57
C GLY A 425 -10.18 -16.35 -10.59
N GLU A 426 -10.95 -15.30 -10.28
CA GLU A 426 -10.50 -13.92 -10.33
C GLU A 426 -10.27 -13.35 -8.92
N PRO A 427 -9.14 -12.66 -8.66
CA PRO A 427 -8.97 -11.89 -7.43
C PRO A 427 -10.14 -10.93 -7.22
N ILE A 428 -10.65 -10.83 -5.99
CA ILE A 428 -11.76 -9.91 -5.71
C ILE A 428 -11.43 -8.47 -6.13
N SER A 429 -12.46 -7.71 -6.50
CA SER A 429 -12.28 -6.34 -6.95
C SER A 429 -11.64 -5.49 -5.85
N ARG A 430 -10.99 -4.40 -6.27
CA ARG A 430 -10.38 -3.42 -5.37
C ARG A 430 -11.38 -2.86 -4.36
N ASP A 431 -12.58 -2.54 -4.82
CA ASP A 431 -13.64 -1.99 -3.98
C ASP A 431 -14.14 -3.03 -2.97
N LEU A 432 -14.36 -4.28 -3.41
CA LEU A 432 -14.83 -5.37 -2.57
C LEU A 432 -13.80 -5.79 -1.51
N PHE A 433 -12.52 -5.82 -1.88
CA PHE A 433 -11.44 -6.03 -0.90
C PHE A 433 -11.44 -4.92 0.15
N THR A 434 -11.59 -3.66 -0.28
CA THR A 434 -11.53 -2.50 0.60
C THR A 434 -12.69 -2.47 1.57
N SER A 435 -13.92 -2.61 1.08
CA SER A 435 -15.12 -2.58 1.91
C SER A 435 -15.06 -3.64 3.00
N HIS A 436 -14.85 -4.89 2.64
CA HIS A 436 -14.77 -5.99 3.60
C HIS A 436 -13.54 -5.89 4.50
N PHE A 437 -12.43 -5.34 4.01
CA PHE A 437 -11.27 -5.08 4.86
C PHE A 437 -11.62 -4.16 6.02
N PHE A 438 -12.31 -3.03 5.78
CA PHE A 438 -12.69 -2.12 6.86
C PHE A 438 -13.80 -2.68 7.75
N GLU A 439 -14.76 -3.43 7.19
CA GLU A 439 -15.75 -4.17 7.99
C GLU A 439 -15.10 -5.14 8.99
N VAL A 440 -13.98 -5.76 8.59
CA VAL A 440 -13.19 -6.64 9.46
C VAL A 440 -12.30 -5.84 10.39
N TRP A 441 -11.53 -4.89 9.84
CA TRP A 441 -10.52 -4.12 10.57
C TRP A 441 -11.13 -3.33 11.74
N ASP A 442 -12.26 -2.66 11.50
CA ASP A 442 -12.88 -1.75 12.46
C ASP A 442 -13.58 -2.49 13.61
N ARG A 443 -13.91 -3.78 13.43
CA ARG A 443 -14.51 -4.63 14.47
C ARG A 443 -13.48 -5.34 15.35
N LEU A 444 -12.24 -5.44 14.88
CA LEU A 444 -11.18 -6.13 15.60
C LEU A 444 -10.48 -5.18 16.58
N PRO A 445 -10.00 -5.69 17.73
CA PRO A 445 -9.35 -4.86 18.73
C PRO A 445 -8.10 -4.17 18.19
N SER A 446 -7.95 -2.87 18.47
CA SER A 446 -6.77 -2.08 18.08
C SER A 446 -5.57 -2.31 19.02
N LYS A 447 -5.79 -2.89 20.20
CA LYS A 447 -4.78 -3.25 21.20
C LYS A 447 -5.13 -4.60 21.83
N ALA A 448 -4.11 -5.38 22.16
CA ALA A 448 -4.29 -6.63 22.89
C ALA A 448 -4.83 -6.36 24.30
N THR A 449 -5.65 -7.27 24.80
CA THR A 449 -6.17 -7.28 26.17
C THR A 449 -5.68 -8.54 26.89
N ASN A 450 -5.99 -8.68 28.18
CA ASN A 450 -5.64 -9.89 28.94
C ASN A 450 -6.30 -11.17 28.38
N ASN A 451 -7.43 -11.04 27.68
CA ASN A 451 -8.27 -12.16 27.27
C ASN A 451 -8.34 -12.34 25.75
N LEU A 452 -7.79 -11.41 24.96
CA LEU A 452 -7.87 -11.44 23.50
C LEU A 452 -6.71 -10.65 22.90
N ASP A 453 -5.89 -11.30 22.07
CA ASP A 453 -4.78 -10.67 21.36
C ASP A 453 -5.28 -9.91 20.11
N ILE A 454 -4.36 -9.31 19.36
CA ILE A 454 -4.65 -8.75 18.03
C ILE A 454 -4.25 -9.73 16.92
N PRO A 455 -5.04 -9.82 15.82
CA PRO A 455 -4.70 -10.72 14.70
C PRO A 455 -3.35 -10.37 14.07
N ARG A 456 -2.52 -11.39 13.87
CA ARG A 456 -1.33 -11.29 13.01
C ARG A 456 -1.75 -11.24 11.54
N TYR A 457 -0.79 -10.94 10.66
CA TYR A 457 -1.06 -10.70 9.23
C TYR A 457 -1.84 -11.84 8.54
N LEU A 458 -1.41 -13.09 8.69
CA LEU A 458 -2.07 -14.23 8.04
C LEU A 458 -3.41 -14.59 8.70
N GLN A 459 -3.52 -14.45 10.02
CA GLN A 459 -4.79 -14.61 10.75
C GLN A 459 -5.83 -13.58 10.30
N LEU A 460 -5.42 -12.31 10.17
CA LEU A 460 -6.29 -11.24 9.67
C LEU A 460 -6.75 -11.50 8.24
N LEU A 461 -5.89 -12.03 7.37
CA LEU A 461 -6.27 -12.40 6.02
C LEU A 461 -7.20 -13.62 5.95
N ALA A 462 -7.05 -14.59 6.85
CA ALA A 462 -8.00 -15.70 6.98
C ALA A 462 -9.36 -15.21 7.48
N LEU A 463 -9.39 -14.34 8.50
CA LEU A 463 -10.63 -13.69 8.95
C LEU A 463 -11.31 -12.91 7.83
N LEU A 464 -10.53 -12.15 7.06
CA LEU A 464 -11.03 -11.42 5.91
C LEU A 464 -11.64 -12.36 4.86
N SER A 465 -10.96 -13.45 4.51
CA SER A 465 -11.50 -14.39 3.52
C SER A 465 -12.77 -15.09 3.99
N PHE A 466 -12.85 -15.50 5.27
CA PHE A 466 -14.08 -16.03 5.86
C PHE A 466 -15.21 -15.01 5.75
N HIS A 467 -14.95 -13.75 6.12
CA HIS A 467 -15.94 -12.68 6.04
C HIS A 467 -16.43 -12.46 4.61
N VAL A 468 -15.51 -12.37 3.65
CA VAL A 468 -15.82 -12.19 2.22
C VAL A 468 -16.67 -13.35 1.71
N PHE A 469 -16.25 -14.60 1.92
CA PHE A 469 -16.94 -15.77 1.39
C PHE A 469 -18.35 -15.97 1.98
N ILE A 470 -18.54 -15.65 3.26
CA ILE A 470 -19.87 -15.63 3.88
C ILE A 470 -20.74 -14.53 3.26
N LYS A 471 -20.22 -13.31 3.15
CA LYS A 471 -20.97 -12.15 2.62
C LYS A 471 -21.34 -12.31 1.15
N GLU A 472 -20.40 -12.82 0.37
CA GLU A 472 -20.56 -13.09 -1.06
C GLU A 472 -21.34 -14.37 -1.36
N LYS A 473 -21.68 -15.16 -0.32
CA LYS A 473 -22.47 -16.40 -0.40
C LYS A 473 -21.88 -17.37 -1.42
N VAL A 474 -20.60 -17.68 -1.28
CA VAL A 474 -19.97 -18.69 -2.14
C VAL A 474 -20.59 -20.07 -1.89
N ASP A 475 -20.77 -20.85 -2.94
CA ASP A 475 -21.32 -22.22 -2.87
C ASP A 475 -20.30 -23.21 -2.31
N VAL A 476 -19.01 -22.93 -2.57
CA VAL A 476 -17.86 -23.71 -2.14
C VAL A 476 -16.68 -22.79 -1.90
N ALA A 477 -15.96 -23.01 -0.79
CA ALA A 477 -14.71 -22.33 -0.52
C ALA A 477 -13.54 -23.33 -0.44
N VAL A 478 -12.50 -23.08 -1.22
CA VAL A 478 -11.26 -23.86 -1.24
C VAL A 478 -10.21 -23.12 -0.41
N TYR A 479 -9.72 -23.75 0.65
CA TYR A 479 -8.78 -23.15 1.59
C TYR A 479 -7.42 -23.85 1.54
N GLU A 480 -6.37 -23.08 1.25
CA GLU A 480 -4.98 -23.48 1.48
C GLU A 480 -4.56 -23.12 2.92
N THR A 481 -3.98 -24.08 3.66
CA THR A 481 -3.32 -23.77 4.95
C THR A 481 -2.08 -22.89 4.73
N HIS A 482 -1.79 -21.97 5.65
CA HIS A 482 -0.56 -21.17 5.62
C HIS A 482 0.68 -22.01 5.95
N LEU A 483 0.67 -22.64 7.12
CA LEU A 483 1.78 -23.39 7.67
C LEU A 483 1.27 -24.50 8.60
N GLY A 484 1.75 -25.72 8.39
CA GLY A 484 1.31 -26.87 9.18
C GLY A 484 -0.12 -27.29 8.80
N GLY A 485 -1.01 -27.32 9.79
CA GLY A 485 -2.41 -27.73 9.66
C GLY A 485 -3.18 -27.63 10.98
N GLU A 486 -2.81 -28.43 11.98
CA GLU A 486 -3.47 -28.55 13.30
C GLU A 486 -3.76 -27.19 13.95
N PHE A 487 -2.78 -26.28 13.93
CA PHE A 487 -2.88 -24.98 14.57
C PHE A 487 -2.91 -23.82 13.56
N ASP A 488 -3.15 -24.12 12.29
CA ASP A 488 -3.26 -23.10 11.25
C ASP A 488 -4.50 -22.22 11.49
N ALA A 489 -4.42 -20.93 11.12
CA ALA A 489 -5.53 -20.00 11.28
C ALA A 489 -6.80 -20.45 10.52
N THR A 490 -6.64 -21.22 9.44
CA THR A 490 -7.75 -21.78 8.67
C THR A 490 -8.41 -22.98 9.36
N ASN A 491 -7.77 -23.62 10.34
CA ASN A 491 -8.27 -24.86 10.97
C ASN A 491 -9.38 -24.65 12.02
N ILE A 492 -9.94 -23.44 12.11
CA ILE A 492 -11.22 -23.18 12.79
C ILE A 492 -12.44 -23.70 12.00
N ILE A 493 -12.22 -24.19 10.78
CA ILE A 493 -13.24 -24.86 9.98
C ILE A 493 -13.51 -26.24 10.61
N GLU A 494 -14.68 -26.38 11.22
CA GLU A 494 -15.04 -27.57 12.01
C GLU A 494 -15.56 -28.71 11.13
N MET A 495 -16.38 -28.41 10.12
CA MET A 495 -16.97 -29.40 9.22
C MET A 495 -16.61 -29.16 7.73
N PRO A 496 -15.35 -29.34 7.32
CA PRO A 496 -14.99 -29.33 5.91
C PRO A 496 -15.66 -30.52 5.19
N THR A 497 -16.12 -30.31 3.95
CA THR A 497 -16.69 -31.39 3.13
C THR A 497 -15.62 -32.41 2.75
N VAL A 498 -14.43 -31.91 2.40
CA VAL A 498 -13.27 -32.70 1.98
C VAL A 498 -12.00 -32.07 2.57
N THR A 499 -11.08 -32.91 3.02
CA THR A 499 -9.75 -32.55 3.52
C THR A 499 -8.70 -33.24 2.66
N VAL A 500 -7.65 -32.51 2.28
CA VAL A 500 -6.69 -32.95 1.27
C VAL A 500 -5.27 -32.68 1.75
N ILE A 501 -4.43 -33.72 1.76
CA ILE A 501 -2.99 -33.62 2.04
C ILE A 501 -2.21 -33.80 0.74
N ALA A 502 -1.69 -32.71 0.18
CA ALA A 502 -0.72 -32.76 -0.89
C ALA A 502 0.64 -33.28 -0.40
N SER A 503 1.60 -33.47 -1.30
CA SER A 503 2.91 -34.07 -0.98
C SER A 503 3.61 -33.38 0.19
N ILE A 504 4.10 -34.17 1.14
CA ILE A 504 4.83 -33.72 2.31
C ILE A 504 6.32 -33.92 2.09
N ALA A 505 7.10 -32.92 2.47
CA ALA A 505 8.55 -32.94 2.47
C ALA A 505 9.05 -32.09 3.65
N MET A 506 10.34 -32.21 3.96
CA MET A 506 11.01 -31.37 4.95
C MET A 506 10.85 -29.88 4.59
N ASP A 507 10.29 -29.10 5.51
CA ASP A 507 10.09 -27.66 5.36
C ASP A 507 9.85 -27.03 6.74
N HIS A 508 10.26 -25.77 6.90
CA HIS A 508 10.02 -24.98 8.12
C HIS A 508 10.39 -25.70 9.44
N VAL A 509 11.53 -26.39 9.48
CA VAL A 509 12.01 -27.19 10.62
C VAL A 509 11.97 -26.44 11.96
N ASN A 510 12.29 -25.15 11.96
CA ASN A 510 12.28 -24.32 13.17
C ASN A 510 10.87 -24.13 13.77
N LEU A 511 9.81 -24.31 12.97
CA LEU A 511 8.42 -24.10 13.37
C LEU A 511 7.67 -25.43 13.54
N LEU A 512 7.75 -26.31 12.53
CA LEU A 512 7.03 -27.59 12.53
C LEU A 512 7.80 -28.70 13.24
N GLY A 513 9.08 -28.46 13.55
CA GLY A 513 9.99 -29.41 14.18
C GLY A 513 10.90 -30.16 13.20
N PRO A 514 11.87 -30.92 13.72
CA PRO A 514 13.01 -31.40 12.93
C PRO A 514 12.78 -32.67 12.13
N THR A 515 11.59 -33.29 12.20
CA THR A 515 11.33 -34.58 11.56
C THR A 515 10.12 -34.52 10.63
N ILE A 516 10.12 -35.37 9.60
CA ILE A 516 9.06 -35.41 8.59
C ILE A 516 7.74 -35.90 9.18
N GLU A 517 7.81 -36.78 10.18
CA GLU A 517 6.67 -37.30 10.95
C GLU A 517 5.97 -36.18 11.71
N ARG A 518 6.72 -35.26 12.32
CA ARG A 518 6.11 -34.13 13.03
C ARG A 518 5.44 -33.16 12.07
N ILE A 519 6.04 -32.93 10.90
CA ILE A 519 5.42 -32.16 9.81
C ILE A 519 4.12 -32.83 9.36
N ALA A 520 4.12 -34.16 9.19
CA ALA A 520 2.95 -34.96 8.83
C ALA A 520 1.85 -34.88 9.89
N TRP A 521 2.20 -34.98 11.17
CA TRP A 521 1.26 -34.86 12.29
C TRP A 521 0.52 -33.52 12.27
N HIS A 522 1.27 -32.43 12.08
CA HIS A 522 0.69 -31.10 11.96
C HIS A 522 -0.23 -31.00 10.75
N LYS A 523 0.18 -31.48 9.58
CA LYS A 523 -0.63 -31.37 8.35
C LYS A 523 -1.91 -32.22 8.43
N GLY A 524 -1.82 -33.44 8.95
CA GLY A 524 -2.98 -34.30 9.21
C GLY A 524 -3.97 -33.73 10.24
N GLY A 525 -3.61 -32.64 10.94
CA GLY A 525 -4.52 -31.95 11.87
C GLY A 525 -5.72 -31.27 11.22
N ILE A 526 -5.73 -31.13 9.90
CA ILE A 526 -6.92 -30.65 9.18
C ILE A 526 -7.98 -31.74 8.99
N PHE A 527 -7.66 -33.02 9.25
CA PHE A 527 -8.65 -34.09 9.20
C PHE A 527 -9.72 -33.85 10.28
N LYS A 528 -10.99 -33.92 9.87
CA LYS A 528 -12.15 -33.70 10.74
C LYS A 528 -13.16 -34.83 10.55
N SER A 529 -13.72 -35.30 11.66
CA SER A 529 -14.78 -36.31 11.65
C SER A 529 -15.93 -35.91 10.71
N GLY A 530 -16.46 -36.89 9.99
CA GLY A 530 -17.50 -36.66 9.00
C GLY A 530 -17.01 -36.07 7.67
N SER A 531 -15.73 -35.69 7.51
CA SER A 531 -15.14 -35.26 6.24
C SER A 531 -14.63 -36.43 5.39
N VAL A 532 -14.44 -36.24 4.08
CA VAL A 532 -13.61 -37.15 3.27
C VAL A 532 -12.14 -36.76 3.47
N ALA A 533 -11.27 -37.72 3.75
CA ALA A 533 -9.84 -37.49 3.91
C ALA A 533 -9.05 -38.09 2.74
N LEU A 534 -8.37 -37.23 1.98
CA LEU A 534 -7.57 -37.62 0.82
C LEU A 534 -6.09 -37.26 1.04
N SER A 535 -5.18 -38.08 0.55
CA SER A 535 -3.75 -37.74 0.49
C SER A 535 -3.15 -38.14 -0.86
N ALA A 536 -2.18 -37.35 -1.34
CA ALA A 536 -1.22 -37.83 -2.32
C ALA A 536 -0.46 -39.05 -1.76
N PRO A 537 0.17 -39.90 -2.60
CA PRO A 537 1.10 -40.92 -2.15
C PRO A 537 2.25 -40.27 -1.39
N GLN A 538 2.66 -40.88 -0.28
CA GLN A 538 3.71 -40.38 0.60
C GLN A 538 4.75 -41.48 0.85
N GLU A 539 5.92 -41.09 1.33
CA GLU A 539 6.87 -42.02 1.93
C GLU A 539 6.26 -42.73 3.14
N GLN A 540 6.70 -43.95 3.42
CA GLN A 540 6.10 -44.82 4.43
C GLN A 540 5.95 -44.13 5.80
N ALA A 541 7.00 -43.48 6.31
CA ALA A 541 6.98 -42.80 7.60
C ALA A 541 5.91 -41.69 7.69
N VAL A 542 5.67 -40.98 6.57
CA VAL A 542 4.62 -39.96 6.49
C VAL A 542 3.24 -40.60 6.38
N ALA A 543 3.11 -41.65 5.56
CA ALA A 543 1.85 -42.36 5.35
C ALA A 543 1.33 -42.97 6.66
N GLU A 544 2.20 -43.59 7.45
CA GLU A 544 1.87 -44.16 8.77
C GLU A 544 1.33 -43.10 9.73
N VAL A 545 1.98 -41.92 9.78
CA VAL A 545 1.50 -40.81 10.62
C VAL A 545 0.16 -40.29 10.12
N LEU A 546 -0.02 -40.08 8.82
CA LEU A 546 -1.30 -39.61 8.29
C LEU A 546 -2.44 -40.63 8.54
N GLN A 547 -2.15 -41.93 8.43
CA GLN A 547 -3.12 -42.98 8.76
C GLN A 547 -3.50 -42.93 10.24
N GLN A 548 -2.53 -42.86 11.15
CA GLN A 548 -2.80 -42.71 12.58
C GLN A 548 -3.64 -41.46 12.87
N ARG A 549 -3.36 -40.34 12.20
CA ARG A 549 -4.13 -39.10 12.35
C ARG A 549 -5.55 -39.23 11.83
N ALA A 550 -5.76 -39.97 10.75
CA ALA A 550 -7.09 -40.26 10.23
C ALA A 550 -7.89 -41.12 11.23
N ASP A 551 -7.24 -42.16 11.79
CA ASP A 551 -7.83 -43.04 12.80
C ASP A 551 -8.20 -42.26 14.08
N ASP A 552 -7.30 -41.41 14.59
CA ASP A 552 -7.53 -40.54 15.76
C ASP A 552 -8.73 -39.59 15.56
N LYS A 553 -8.98 -39.18 14.31
CA LYS A 553 -10.08 -38.28 13.92
C LYS A 553 -11.32 -39.03 13.45
N GLY A 554 -11.29 -40.37 13.43
CA GLY A 554 -12.40 -41.24 13.03
C GLY A 554 -12.78 -41.11 11.55
N VAL A 555 -11.80 -40.91 10.66
CA VAL A 555 -12.02 -40.81 9.21
C VAL A 555 -11.19 -41.84 8.45
N GLN A 556 -11.73 -42.34 7.34
CA GLN A 556 -10.98 -43.20 6.43
C GLN A 556 -10.12 -42.33 5.51
N LEU A 557 -8.80 -42.59 5.49
CA LEU A 557 -7.86 -41.96 4.59
C LEU A 557 -7.80 -42.70 3.25
N GLU A 558 -8.00 -41.99 2.14
CA GLU A 558 -7.80 -42.50 0.80
C GLU A 558 -6.50 -41.95 0.19
N ILE A 559 -5.65 -42.83 -0.32
CA ILE A 559 -4.43 -42.45 -1.04
C ILE A 559 -4.73 -42.36 -2.53
N VAL A 560 -4.58 -41.16 -3.09
CA VAL A 560 -4.96 -40.84 -4.47
C VAL A 560 -3.74 -40.89 -5.38
N GLY A 561 -3.68 -41.89 -6.27
CA GLY A 561 -2.65 -42.02 -7.30
C GLY A 561 -2.90 -41.13 -8.53
N LEU A 562 -2.22 -41.45 -9.63
CA LEU A 562 -2.46 -40.80 -10.92
C LEU A 562 -3.81 -41.23 -11.49
N ASP A 563 -4.64 -40.26 -11.83
CA ASP A 563 -5.93 -40.49 -12.47
C ASP A 563 -5.74 -40.73 -13.97
N THR A 564 -6.45 -41.72 -14.55
CA THR A 564 -6.33 -42.06 -15.98
C THR A 564 -7.28 -41.26 -16.88
N THR A 565 -8.22 -40.51 -16.29
CA THR A 565 -9.20 -39.69 -17.01
C THR A 565 -8.67 -38.29 -17.35
N ILE A 566 -7.58 -37.85 -16.72
CA ILE A 566 -6.93 -36.58 -17.07
C ILE A 566 -6.12 -36.71 -18.38
N PRO A 567 -6.15 -35.71 -19.26
CA PRO A 567 -5.38 -35.72 -20.51
C PRO A 567 -3.87 -35.73 -20.24
N THR A 568 -3.12 -36.61 -20.90
CA THR A 568 -1.67 -36.72 -20.73
C THR A 568 -0.88 -35.61 -21.42
N ASN A 569 -1.44 -35.00 -22.46
CA ASN A 569 -0.74 -34.06 -23.34
C ASN A 569 -1.03 -32.58 -23.02
N ALA A 570 -1.84 -32.30 -22.00
CA ALA A 570 -2.17 -30.94 -21.62
C ALA A 570 -0.92 -30.21 -21.08
N THR A 571 -0.67 -28.99 -21.54
CA THR A 571 0.52 -28.20 -21.17
C THR A 571 0.68 -28.04 -19.66
N ALA A 572 -0.42 -27.76 -18.94
CA ALA A 572 -0.44 -27.64 -17.48
C ALA A 572 -0.01 -28.93 -16.74
N LEU A 573 -0.10 -30.08 -17.40
CA LEU A 573 0.18 -31.40 -16.86
C LEU A 573 1.50 -32.01 -17.37
N LYS A 574 2.23 -31.31 -18.25
CA LYS A 574 3.57 -31.73 -18.67
C LYS A 574 4.54 -31.89 -17.49
N PRO A 575 4.56 -30.99 -16.49
CA PRO A 575 5.31 -31.23 -15.27
C PRO A 575 4.69 -32.39 -14.49
N GLU A 576 5.47 -33.43 -14.24
CA GLU A 576 4.99 -34.64 -13.54
C GLU A 576 4.33 -34.35 -12.18
N PRO A 577 4.87 -33.45 -11.32
CA PRO A 577 4.18 -33.09 -10.07
C PRO A 577 2.79 -32.49 -10.28
N GLN A 578 2.54 -31.78 -11.39
CA GLN A 578 1.22 -31.21 -11.68
C GLN A 578 0.20 -32.29 -12.04
N ARG A 579 0.62 -33.42 -12.62
CA ARG A 579 -0.28 -34.56 -12.88
C ARG A 579 -0.85 -35.12 -11.59
N LEU A 580 0.00 -35.27 -10.58
CA LEU A 580 -0.43 -35.74 -9.27
C LEU A 580 -1.29 -34.69 -8.56
N ASN A 581 -0.90 -33.41 -8.60
CA ASN A 581 -1.71 -32.32 -8.02
C ASN A 581 -3.11 -32.25 -8.65
N CYS A 582 -3.20 -32.41 -9.98
CA CYS A 582 -4.46 -32.44 -10.71
C CYS A 582 -5.29 -33.69 -10.40
N SER A 583 -4.67 -34.86 -10.28
CA SER A 583 -5.35 -36.11 -9.89
C SER A 583 -5.95 -35.99 -8.49
N LEU A 584 -5.18 -35.46 -7.54
CA LEU A 584 -5.62 -35.19 -6.18
C LEU A 584 -6.75 -34.16 -6.14
N ALA A 585 -6.65 -33.08 -6.93
CA ALA A 585 -7.70 -32.09 -7.06
C ALA A 585 -8.99 -32.70 -7.65
N LEU A 586 -8.89 -33.54 -8.68
CA LEU A 586 -10.03 -34.21 -9.30
C LEU A 586 -10.72 -35.16 -8.32
N ALA A 587 -9.97 -35.92 -7.53
CA ALA A 587 -10.53 -36.75 -6.46
C ALA A 587 -11.27 -35.89 -5.42
N ALA A 588 -10.70 -34.76 -5.00
CA ALA A 588 -11.36 -33.84 -4.09
C ALA A 588 -12.66 -33.26 -4.66
N VAL A 589 -12.67 -32.90 -5.94
CA VAL A 589 -13.88 -32.41 -6.63
C VAL A 589 -14.94 -33.49 -6.72
N ARG A 590 -14.58 -34.73 -7.08
CA ARG A 590 -15.52 -35.86 -7.11
C ARG A 590 -16.11 -36.14 -5.73
N ALA A 591 -15.28 -36.18 -4.69
CA ALA A 591 -15.73 -36.37 -3.31
C ALA A 591 -16.67 -35.25 -2.83
N TRP A 592 -16.36 -34.00 -3.21
CA TRP A 592 -17.20 -32.85 -2.88
C TRP A 592 -18.56 -32.92 -3.59
N LEU A 593 -18.56 -33.18 -4.91
CA LEU A 593 -19.78 -33.31 -5.71
C LEU A 593 -20.65 -34.48 -5.21
N ALA A 594 -20.05 -35.63 -4.90
CA ALA A 594 -20.79 -36.77 -4.35
C ALA A 594 -21.56 -36.44 -3.06
N ARG A 595 -21.11 -35.44 -2.29
CA ARG A 595 -21.77 -34.99 -1.05
C ARG A 595 -22.71 -33.80 -1.24
N LYS A 596 -22.43 -32.91 -2.19
CA LYS A 596 -23.14 -31.63 -2.34
C LYS A 596 -24.08 -31.57 -3.56
N ALA A 597 -23.82 -32.38 -4.57
CA ALA A 597 -24.61 -32.52 -5.79
C ALA A 597 -24.45 -33.95 -6.36
N PRO A 598 -24.92 -35.00 -5.64
CA PRO A 598 -24.71 -36.40 -6.03
C PRO A 598 -25.28 -36.75 -7.42
N GLU A 599 -26.27 -36.01 -7.89
CA GLU A 599 -26.86 -36.14 -9.22
C GLU A 599 -26.03 -35.49 -10.35
N ARG A 600 -24.96 -34.76 -10.01
CA ARG A 600 -24.12 -33.99 -10.94
C ARG A 600 -22.67 -34.43 -10.88
N GLY A 601 -22.38 -35.61 -11.44
CA GLY A 601 -21.01 -36.06 -11.61
C GLY A 601 -20.20 -35.13 -12.54
N ILE A 602 -18.91 -34.94 -12.23
CA ILE A 602 -18.02 -34.19 -13.14
C ILE A 602 -17.82 -34.97 -14.45
N THR A 603 -18.04 -34.30 -15.58
CA THR A 603 -17.96 -34.93 -16.90
C THR A 603 -16.53 -34.88 -17.45
N LYS A 604 -16.22 -35.73 -18.44
CA LYS A 604 -14.95 -35.67 -19.17
C LYS A 604 -14.73 -34.29 -19.83
N HIS A 605 -15.80 -33.66 -20.31
CA HIS A 605 -15.72 -32.31 -20.89
C HIS A 605 -15.29 -31.28 -19.85
N SER A 606 -15.93 -31.27 -18.67
CA SER A 606 -15.58 -30.38 -17.56
C SER A 606 -14.15 -30.59 -17.08
N ILE A 607 -13.69 -31.85 -17.02
CA ILE A 607 -12.31 -32.19 -16.66
C ILE A 607 -11.32 -31.58 -17.65
N THR A 608 -11.51 -31.84 -18.95
CA THR A 608 -10.61 -31.31 -20.00
C THR A 608 -10.60 -29.78 -20.00
N ASN A 609 -11.78 -29.14 -20.00
CA ASN A 609 -11.94 -27.69 -20.01
C ASN A 609 -11.31 -27.04 -18.76
N GLY A 610 -11.50 -27.64 -17.57
CA GLY A 610 -10.90 -27.16 -16.33
C GLY A 610 -9.38 -27.29 -16.30
N ILE A 611 -8.81 -28.28 -16.98
CA ILE A 611 -7.35 -28.44 -17.11
C ILE A 611 -6.78 -27.48 -18.15
N GLU A 612 -7.48 -27.27 -19.26
CA GLU A 612 -7.08 -26.32 -20.31
C GLU A 612 -7.10 -24.86 -19.83
N LYS A 613 -8.09 -24.51 -19.00
CA LYS A 613 -8.22 -23.17 -18.38
C LYS A 613 -7.42 -23.00 -17.10
N PHE A 614 -6.75 -24.04 -16.61
CA PHE A 614 -5.94 -23.95 -15.41
C PHE A 614 -4.84 -22.90 -15.58
N TYR A 615 -4.78 -21.96 -14.64
CA TYR A 615 -3.75 -20.94 -14.58
C TYR A 615 -3.27 -20.77 -13.15
N TRP A 616 -1.94 -20.85 -12.95
CA TRP A 616 -1.32 -20.65 -11.65
C TRP A 616 0.03 -19.93 -11.81
N PRO A 617 0.08 -18.60 -11.57
CA PRO A 617 1.24 -17.80 -11.94
C PRO A 617 2.50 -18.20 -11.16
N GLY A 618 3.62 -18.24 -11.87
CA GLY A 618 4.94 -18.50 -11.31
C GLY A 618 5.22 -19.96 -10.93
N ARG A 619 4.43 -20.91 -11.44
CA ARG A 619 4.66 -22.35 -11.30
C ARG A 619 4.69 -23.04 -12.66
N TYR A 620 5.85 -23.56 -13.03
CA TYR A 620 6.09 -24.17 -14.35
C TYR A 620 5.54 -23.31 -15.50
N GLN A 621 5.64 -21.98 -15.35
CA GLN A 621 5.02 -21.05 -16.29
C GLN A 621 5.97 -20.79 -17.45
N GLN A 622 5.47 -20.95 -18.67
CA GLN A 622 6.20 -20.61 -19.88
C GLN A 622 5.59 -19.36 -20.52
N ILE A 623 6.43 -18.38 -20.85
CA ILE A 623 6.04 -17.20 -21.64
C ILE A 623 6.86 -17.22 -22.92
N ILE A 624 6.20 -17.26 -24.07
CA ILE A 624 6.83 -17.23 -25.39
C ILE A 624 6.54 -15.86 -25.99
N ASP A 625 7.60 -15.11 -26.26
CA ASP A 625 7.56 -13.79 -26.90
C ASP A 625 8.56 -13.80 -28.06
N ARG A 626 8.03 -13.99 -29.29
CA ARG A 626 8.84 -14.15 -30.52
C ARG A 626 9.90 -15.26 -30.37
N HIS A 627 11.19 -14.93 -30.47
CA HIS A 627 12.33 -15.83 -30.31
C HIS A 627 12.81 -15.96 -28.85
N TYR A 628 12.13 -15.33 -27.89
CA TYR A 628 12.42 -15.45 -26.46
C TYR A 628 11.47 -16.45 -25.79
N GLN A 629 12.03 -17.39 -25.03
CA GLN A 629 11.28 -18.35 -24.23
C GLN A 629 11.68 -18.21 -22.77
N TRP A 630 10.74 -17.79 -21.94
CA TRP A 630 10.92 -17.63 -20.50
C TRP A 630 10.28 -18.80 -19.75
N PHE A 631 11.05 -19.42 -18.87
CA PHE A 631 10.62 -20.53 -18.02
C PHE A 631 10.71 -20.07 -16.57
N LEU A 632 9.56 -19.89 -15.90
CA LEU A 632 9.47 -19.24 -14.60
C LEU A 632 8.94 -20.23 -13.54
N ASP A 633 9.73 -20.46 -12.48
CA ASP A 633 9.26 -21.18 -11.29
C ASP A 633 9.88 -20.66 -9.99
N GLY A 634 9.04 -20.50 -8.96
CA GLY A 634 9.47 -20.08 -7.62
C GLY A 634 10.12 -21.19 -6.77
N ALA A 635 10.80 -22.15 -7.36
CA ALA A 635 11.52 -23.22 -6.67
C ALA A 635 12.60 -22.64 -5.75
N HIS A 636 12.68 -23.13 -4.52
CA HIS A 636 13.52 -22.55 -3.45
C HIS A 636 13.94 -23.59 -2.39
N ASN A 637 13.94 -24.86 -2.75
CA ASN A 637 14.46 -25.98 -1.97
C ASN A 637 14.97 -27.06 -2.93
N ASP A 638 15.80 -27.98 -2.42
CA ASP A 638 16.51 -28.96 -3.25
C ASP A 638 15.61 -29.77 -4.17
N LEU A 639 14.50 -30.32 -3.64
CA LEU A 639 13.57 -31.13 -4.41
C LEU A 639 12.91 -30.31 -5.53
N SER A 640 12.39 -29.12 -5.21
CA SER A 640 11.74 -28.26 -6.21
C SER A 640 12.70 -27.80 -7.31
N LEU A 641 13.98 -27.60 -6.99
CA LEU A 641 14.99 -27.19 -7.98
C LEU A 641 15.34 -28.32 -8.95
N ARG A 642 15.37 -29.57 -8.49
CA ARG A 642 15.54 -30.73 -9.39
C ARG A 642 14.36 -30.84 -10.35
N LEU A 643 13.14 -30.74 -9.82
CA LEU A 643 11.91 -30.85 -10.61
C LEU A 643 11.77 -29.72 -11.65
N VAL A 644 12.14 -28.48 -11.33
CA VAL A 644 12.11 -27.39 -12.31
C VAL A 644 13.15 -27.59 -13.41
N VAL A 645 14.34 -28.13 -13.08
CA VAL A 645 15.37 -28.42 -14.09
C VAL A 645 14.92 -29.54 -15.02
N GLU A 646 14.35 -30.62 -14.51
CA GLU A 646 13.81 -31.71 -15.33
C GLU A 646 12.69 -31.22 -16.25
N TRP A 647 11.79 -30.38 -15.73
CA TRP A 647 10.76 -29.73 -16.54
C TRP A 647 11.38 -28.85 -17.63
N PHE A 648 12.34 -27.99 -17.27
CA PHE A 648 13.05 -27.13 -18.21
C PHE A 648 13.77 -27.95 -19.29
N ALA A 649 14.43 -29.06 -18.93
CA ALA A 649 15.10 -29.97 -19.86
C ALA A 649 14.14 -30.46 -20.95
N LYS A 650 13.00 -31.00 -20.51
CA LYS A 650 11.97 -31.56 -21.38
C LYS A 650 11.35 -30.47 -22.24
N ALA A 651 10.84 -29.40 -21.63
CA ALA A 651 10.14 -28.33 -22.32
C ALA A 651 11.04 -27.56 -23.30
N ALA A 652 12.31 -27.33 -22.96
CA ALA A 652 13.26 -26.67 -23.84
C ALA A 652 13.64 -27.52 -25.07
N SER A 653 13.59 -28.86 -24.95
CA SER A 653 13.92 -29.79 -26.04
C SER A 653 12.81 -29.95 -27.08
N GLU A 654 11.56 -29.65 -26.71
CA GLU A 654 10.40 -29.73 -27.62
C GLU A 654 10.40 -28.62 -28.69
N TYR A 655 11.26 -27.61 -28.54
CA TYR A 655 11.33 -26.49 -29.49
C TYR A 655 12.14 -26.86 -30.74
N GLN A 656 11.42 -27.09 -31.85
CA GLN A 656 11.98 -27.43 -33.16
C GLN A 656 12.23 -26.16 -34.01
N SER A 657 13.26 -25.40 -33.67
CA SER A 657 13.88 -24.45 -34.61
C SER A 657 15.25 -24.99 -34.97
N GLY A 658 15.62 -24.99 -36.25
CA GLY A 658 16.86 -25.61 -36.77
C GLY A 658 18.18 -25.07 -36.20
N THR A 659 18.13 -24.12 -35.26
CA THR A 659 19.24 -23.59 -34.47
C THR A 659 18.95 -23.75 -32.98
N THR A 660 19.91 -24.24 -32.19
CA THR A 660 19.73 -24.36 -30.73
C THR A 660 19.83 -22.97 -30.10
N PRO A 661 18.73 -22.43 -29.50
CA PRO A 661 18.75 -21.11 -28.88
C PRO A 661 19.71 -21.07 -27.69
N THR A 662 20.26 -19.89 -27.39
CA THR A 662 21.17 -19.73 -26.24
C THR A 662 20.41 -19.92 -24.93
N ARG A 663 21.01 -20.66 -23.99
CA ARG A 663 20.39 -20.95 -22.69
C ARG A 663 20.93 -20.03 -21.61
N ILE A 664 20.01 -19.44 -20.87
CA ILE A 664 20.30 -18.44 -19.83
C ILE A 664 19.69 -18.90 -18.51
N LEU A 665 20.44 -18.80 -17.42
CA LEU A 665 19.92 -18.93 -16.07
C LEU A 665 19.83 -17.55 -15.41
N ILE A 666 18.66 -17.20 -14.87
CA ILE A 666 18.47 -16.05 -13.98
C ILE A 666 18.13 -16.58 -12.59
N PHE A 667 19.00 -16.33 -11.61
CA PHE A 667 18.87 -16.88 -10.26
C PHE A 667 18.98 -15.82 -9.17
N SER A 668 18.15 -15.94 -8.14
CA SER A 668 18.20 -15.10 -6.95
C SER A 668 17.58 -15.77 -5.72
N HIS A 669 18.35 -15.88 -4.64
CA HIS A 669 17.91 -16.41 -3.35
C HIS A 669 18.55 -15.64 -2.19
N PHE A 670 17.76 -14.97 -1.35
CA PHE A 670 18.24 -14.27 -0.15
C PHE A 670 17.61 -14.90 1.10
N SER A 671 18.26 -15.93 1.63
CA SER A 671 17.96 -16.50 2.96
C SER A 671 19.26 -16.59 3.77
N THR A 672 19.16 -16.50 5.09
CA THR A 672 20.32 -16.40 5.98
C THR A 672 21.12 -17.70 6.13
N ARG A 673 20.73 -18.81 5.47
CA ARG A 673 21.35 -20.13 5.72
C ARG A 673 21.66 -21.00 4.48
N ASP A 674 20.95 -20.90 3.35
CA ASP A 674 20.98 -21.99 2.33
C ASP A 674 21.24 -21.60 0.86
N GLY A 675 21.47 -20.32 0.55
CA GLY A 675 21.51 -19.83 -0.84
C GLY A 675 22.52 -20.53 -1.78
N THR A 676 23.78 -20.66 -1.35
CA THR A 676 24.85 -21.30 -2.15
C THR A 676 24.63 -22.80 -2.28
N HIS A 677 24.04 -23.44 -1.27
CA HIS A 677 23.65 -24.85 -1.31
C HIS A 677 22.59 -25.09 -2.38
N LEU A 678 21.53 -24.26 -2.41
CA LEU A 678 20.50 -24.32 -3.44
C LEU A 678 21.07 -24.10 -4.85
N LEU A 679 21.97 -23.12 -5.00
CA LEU A 679 22.64 -22.88 -6.29
C LEU A 679 23.47 -24.09 -6.73
N ARG A 680 24.14 -24.78 -5.79
CA ARG A 680 24.86 -26.03 -6.07
C ARG A 680 23.91 -27.13 -6.51
N THR A 681 22.79 -27.33 -5.81
CA THR A 681 21.76 -28.31 -6.22
C THR A 681 21.25 -28.03 -7.63
N LEU A 682 20.98 -26.76 -7.94
CA LEU A 682 20.55 -26.34 -9.28
C LEU A 682 21.62 -26.65 -10.34
N ALA A 683 22.88 -26.26 -10.08
CA ALA A 683 23.99 -26.47 -11.01
C ALA A 683 24.24 -27.96 -11.27
N THR A 684 24.26 -28.78 -10.22
CA THR A 684 24.40 -30.25 -10.33
C THR A 684 23.25 -30.83 -11.12
N SER A 685 22.00 -30.45 -10.82
CA SER A 685 20.83 -30.96 -11.55
C SER A 685 20.85 -30.58 -13.04
N LEU A 686 21.31 -29.37 -13.39
CA LEU A 686 21.49 -28.95 -14.78
C LEU A 686 22.52 -29.82 -15.51
N ARG A 687 23.65 -30.12 -14.84
CA ARG A 687 24.67 -31.03 -15.37
C ARG A 687 24.13 -32.45 -15.56
N ASP A 688 23.41 -32.98 -14.58
CA ASP A 688 22.84 -34.34 -14.63
C ASP A 688 21.81 -34.48 -15.77
N ASN A 689 21.16 -33.39 -16.17
CA ASN A 689 20.23 -33.33 -17.30
C ASN A 689 20.88 -32.89 -18.63
N ASN A 690 22.22 -32.83 -18.70
CA ASN A 690 22.98 -32.38 -19.88
C ASN A 690 22.58 -30.99 -20.40
N ILE A 691 22.23 -30.07 -19.49
CA ILE A 691 21.88 -28.69 -19.80
C ILE A 691 23.07 -27.78 -19.50
N GLN A 692 23.68 -27.25 -20.55
CA GLN A 692 24.66 -26.18 -20.42
C GLN A 692 23.98 -24.81 -20.45
N MET A 693 24.23 -23.99 -19.44
CA MET A 693 23.82 -22.58 -19.39
C MET A 693 24.99 -21.71 -19.86
N LYS A 694 24.92 -21.22 -21.11
CA LYS A 694 25.99 -20.37 -21.67
C LYS A 694 26.13 -19.05 -20.93
N ASN A 695 25.02 -18.53 -20.42
CA ASN A 695 24.98 -17.28 -19.68
C ASN A 695 24.25 -17.48 -18.34
N VAL A 696 24.82 -16.96 -17.27
CA VAL A 696 24.24 -17.02 -15.94
C VAL A 696 24.21 -15.63 -15.33
N ILE A 697 23.02 -15.19 -14.96
CA ILE A 697 22.74 -13.85 -14.46
C ILE A 697 22.26 -13.98 -13.02
N PHE A 698 23.05 -13.48 -12.08
CA PHE A 698 22.64 -13.34 -10.69
C PHE A 698 22.00 -11.97 -10.49
N SER A 699 20.74 -11.95 -10.05
CA SER A 699 19.98 -10.72 -9.81
C SER A 699 19.68 -10.55 -8.32
N SER A 700 19.05 -9.45 -7.95
CA SER A 700 18.58 -9.18 -6.60
C SER A 700 17.06 -9.40 -6.49
N TYR A 701 16.40 -8.84 -5.47
CA TYR A 701 14.95 -8.66 -5.42
C TYR A 701 14.52 -7.19 -5.62
N ASP A 702 15.46 -6.30 -5.96
CA ASP A 702 15.13 -4.98 -6.47
C ASP A 702 14.57 -5.13 -7.88
N GLU A 703 13.37 -4.60 -8.11
CA GLU A 703 12.64 -4.86 -9.35
C GLU A 703 13.15 -3.98 -10.50
N ARG A 704 13.30 -2.67 -10.26
CA ARG A 704 13.59 -1.66 -11.29
C ARG A 704 14.78 -0.77 -10.92
N GLN A 705 15.46 -0.24 -11.94
CA GLN A 705 16.58 0.69 -11.76
C GLN A 705 16.17 2.00 -11.08
N ASP A 706 14.95 2.46 -11.34
CA ASP A 706 14.38 3.69 -10.77
C ASP A 706 14.04 3.59 -9.27
N GLY A 707 14.33 2.44 -8.65
CA GLY A 707 14.11 2.19 -7.23
C GLY A 707 12.64 1.95 -6.86
N ARG A 708 11.71 1.95 -7.83
CA ARG A 708 10.32 1.61 -7.56
C ARG A 708 10.19 0.15 -7.20
N THR A 709 9.41 -0.09 -6.16
CA THR A 709 9.09 -1.44 -5.72
C THR A 709 7.60 -1.53 -5.42
N ARG A 710 6.98 -2.68 -5.68
CA ARG A 710 5.58 -2.91 -5.31
C ARG A 710 5.38 -2.81 -3.80
N ILE A 711 4.17 -2.40 -3.41
CA ILE A 711 3.75 -2.29 -2.01
C ILE A 711 3.49 -3.71 -1.46
N ASP A 712 4.55 -4.46 -1.19
CA ASP A 712 4.50 -5.67 -0.37
C ASP A 712 5.56 -5.59 0.73
N ARG A 713 5.19 -6.08 1.92
CA ARG A 713 5.94 -5.90 3.16
C ARG A 713 7.23 -6.73 3.17
N ASN A 714 8.24 -6.14 3.82
CA ASN A 714 9.31 -6.83 4.57
C ASN A 714 10.43 -7.58 3.81
N LEU A 715 10.80 -7.19 2.60
CA LEU A 715 12.17 -7.52 2.15
C LEU A 715 13.15 -6.59 2.85
N ARG A 716 13.64 -6.99 4.04
CA ARG A 716 14.73 -6.28 4.74
C ARG A 716 16.06 -6.41 4.00
N ASN A 717 16.22 -7.51 3.26
CA ASN A 717 17.38 -7.81 2.41
C ASN A 717 16.89 -8.04 0.98
N ARG A 718 16.90 -7.00 0.16
CA ARG A 718 16.59 -7.10 -1.28
C ARG A 718 17.83 -7.34 -2.12
N PHE A 719 18.99 -6.99 -1.59
CA PHE A 719 20.26 -6.99 -2.28
C PHE A 719 21.39 -7.25 -1.28
N SER A 720 22.37 -8.04 -1.70
CA SER A 720 23.67 -8.18 -1.04
C SER A 720 24.70 -8.42 -2.14
N PRO A 721 25.62 -7.47 -2.36
CA PRO A 721 26.67 -7.63 -3.35
C PRO A 721 27.63 -8.77 -2.99
N GLU A 722 27.84 -9.02 -1.69
CA GLU A 722 28.65 -10.13 -1.20
C GLU A 722 28.03 -11.48 -1.58
N LEU A 723 26.71 -11.62 -1.43
CA LEU A 723 26.01 -12.85 -1.79
C LEU A 723 25.98 -13.08 -3.30
N GLN A 724 25.70 -12.05 -4.09
CA GLN A 724 25.77 -12.14 -5.56
C GLN A 724 27.19 -12.51 -6.02
N LYS A 725 28.21 -11.89 -5.42
CA LYS A 725 29.60 -12.23 -5.68
C LYS A 725 29.89 -13.68 -5.32
N SER A 726 29.43 -14.17 -4.17
CA SER A 726 29.58 -15.58 -3.78
C SER A 726 28.93 -16.54 -4.79
N TYR A 727 27.75 -16.22 -5.32
CA TYR A 727 27.11 -17.00 -6.38
C TYR A 727 27.91 -16.97 -7.68
N ALA A 728 28.41 -15.80 -8.08
CA ALA A 728 29.22 -15.65 -9.26
C ALA A 728 30.54 -16.44 -9.17
N ASP A 729 31.23 -16.36 -8.03
CA ASP A 729 32.47 -17.08 -7.77
C ASP A 729 32.24 -18.60 -7.74
N PHE A 730 31.14 -19.04 -7.13
CA PHE A 730 30.73 -20.45 -7.19
C PHE A 730 30.53 -20.92 -8.63
N TRP A 731 29.77 -20.17 -9.43
CA TRP A 731 29.44 -20.60 -10.80
C TRP A 731 30.66 -20.61 -11.72
N ARG A 732 31.54 -19.60 -11.63
CA ARG A 732 32.82 -19.57 -12.36
C ARG A 732 33.72 -20.74 -12.00
N GLY A 733 33.67 -21.21 -10.75
CA GLY A 733 34.35 -22.43 -10.31
C GLY A 733 33.71 -23.71 -10.85
N PHE A 734 32.38 -23.72 -11.00
CA PHE A 734 31.60 -24.88 -11.47
C PHE A 734 31.68 -25.09 -12.99
N ASP A 735 31.58 -24.01 -13.76
CA ASP A 735 31.67 -23.98 -15.23
C ASP A 735 32.44 -22.74 -15.69
N ARG A 736 33.69 -22.96 -16.15
CA ARG A 736 34.58 -21.89 -16.64
C ARG A 736 34.22 -21.38 -18.03
N THR A 737 33.34 -22.06 -18.74
CA THR A 737 32.93 -21.70 -20.11
C THR A 737 31.72 -20.77 -20.13
N ALA A 738 30.99 -20.66 -19.01
CA ALA A 738 29.82 -19.83 -18.88
C ALA A 738 30.19 -18.35 -18.65
N THR A 739 29.48 -17.45 -19.34
CA THR A 739 29.53 -16.01 -19.05
C THR A 739 28.68 -15.74 -17.80
N VAL A 740 29.31 -15.22 -16.74
CA VAL A 740 28.65 -14.94 -15.47
C VAL A 740 28.49 -13.44 -15.25
N LEU A 741 27.24 -12.99 -15.17
CA LEU A 741 26.82 -11.60 -15.01
C LEU A 741 26.15 -11.40 -13.65
N CYS A 742 26.27 -10.19 -13.10
CA CYS A 742 25.61 -9.80 -11.86
C CYS A 742 24.89 -8.48 -12.14
N GLU A 743 23.56 -8.53 -12.10
CA GLU A 743 22.72 -7.37 -12.33
C GLU A 743 22.09 -6.93 -11.01
N ARG A 744 21.95 -5.62 -10.81
CA ARG A 744 21.44 -5.09 -9.56
C ARG A 744 19.94 -5.33 -9.45
N THR A 745 19.21 -5.31 -10.56
CA THR A 745 17.75 -5.38 -10.58
C THR A 745 17.24 -6.53 -11.45
N ILE A 746 15.99 -6.91 -11.23
CA ILE A 746 15.31 -7.92 -12.05
C ILE A 746 15.13 -7.39 -13.48
N GLU A 747 14.78 -6.11 -13.64
CA GLU A 747 14.68 -5.42 -14.92
C GLU A 747 15.96 -5.50 -15.74
N GLU A 748 17.11 -5.17 -15.14
CA GLU A 748 18.42 -5.31 -15.80
C GLU A 748 18.71 -6.75 -16.20
N ALA A 749 18.41 -7.72 -15.33
CA ALA A 749 18.62 -9.14 -15.63
C ALA A 749 17.78 -9.63 -16.81
N LEU A 750 16.51 -9.20 -16.90
CA LEU A 750 15.64 -9.53 -18.02
C LEU A 750 16.07 -8.82 -19.31
N HIS A 751 16.46 -7.54 -19.23
CA HIS A 751 16.97 -6.78 -20.36
C HIS A 751 18.24 -7.42 -20.92
N ARG A 752 19.19 -7.75 -20.06
CA ARG A 752 20.43 -8.44 -20.42
C ARG A 752 20.18 -9.77 -21.11
N ALA A 753 19.22 -10.55 -20.60
CA ALA A 753 18.85 -11.81 -21.23
C ALA A 753 18.28 -11.59 -22.65
N ARG A 754 17.46 -10.55 -22.87
CA ARG A 754 16.96 -10.19 -24.21
C ARG A 754 18.09 -9.79 -25.15
N GLU A 755 19.02 -8.94 -24.73
CA GLU A 755 20.20 -8.55 -25.52
C GLU A 755 21.00 -9.78 -25.97
N ILE A 756 21.29 -10.70 -25.05
CA ILE A 756 21.98 -11.96 -25.36
C ILE A 756 21.14 -12.81 -26.34
N GLY A 757 19.82 -12.83 -26.17
CA GLY A 757 18.90 -13.50 -27.09
C GLY A 757 18.95 -12.91 -28.50
N ASP A 758 19.03 -11.60 -28.64
CA ASP A 758 19.10 -10.91 -29.93
C ASP A 758 20.40 -11.19 -30.66
N GLU A 759 21.52 -11.26 -29.94
CA GLU A 759 22.82 -11.63 -30.49
C GLU A 759 22.90 -13.10 -30.95
N ASN A 760 21.97 -13.96 -30.49
CA ASN A 760 22.02 -15.41 -30.69
C ASN A 760 20.78 -15.99 -31.39
N ASN A 761 20.00 -15.17 -32.09
CA ASN A 761 18.77 -15.57 -32.80
C ASN A 761 17.72 -16.29 -31.92
N GLY A 762 17.64 -15.93 -30.64
CA GLY A 762 16.71 -16.52 -29.68
C GLY A 762 17.36 -16.97 -28.38
N MET A 763 16.54 -17.07 -27.34
CA MET A 763 16.97 -17.57 -26.04
C MET A 763 15.93 -18.44 -25.34
N GLN A 764 16.43 -19.30 -24.46
CA GLN A 764 15.66 -20.04 -23.46
C GLN A 764 16.18 -19.67 -22.07
N ALA A 765 15.41 -18.86 -21.33
CA ALA A 765 15.79 -18.34 -20.03
C ALA A 765 15.03 -19.05 -18.90
N LEU A 766 15.74 -19.75 -18.03
CA LEU A 766 15.21 -20.29 -16.79
C LEU A 766 15.33 -19.23 -15.69
N VAL A 767 14.21 -18.74 -15.18
CA VAL A 767 14.13 -17.81 -14.05
C VAL A 767 13.68 -18.59 -12.82
N THR A 768 14.52 -18.69 -11.78
CA THR A 768 14.19 -19.49 -10.58
C THR A 768 14.99 -19.08 -9.33
N GLY A 769 14.72 -19.74 -8.20
CA GLY A 769 15.41 -19.56 -6.92
C GLY A 769 14.57 -18.90 -5.84
N SER A 770 13.50 -18.18 -6.21
CA SER A 770 12.58 -17.58 -5.25
C SER A 770 11.30 -17.08 -5.88
N LEU A 771 10.17 -17.24 -5.17
CA LEU A 771 8.90 -16.62 -5.56
C LEU A 771 8.99 -15.09 -5.68
N ARG A 772 9.92 -14.43 -4.96
CA ARG A 772 10.13 -12.98 -5.05
C ARG A 772 10.71 -12.56 -6.39
N LEU A 773 11.71 -13.29 -6.88
CA LEU A 773 12.26 -13.08 -8.21
C LEU A 773 11.18 -13.28 -9.28
N ILE A 774 10.44 -14.38 -9.21
CA ILE A 774 9.38 -14.71 -10.17
C ILE A 774 8.29 -13.65 -10.17
N SER A 775 7.91 -13.18 -9.00
CA SER A 775 6.92 -12.14 -8.83
C SER A 775 7.35 -10.83 -9.52
N GLY A 776 8.61 -10.41 -9.37
CA GLY A 776 9.15 -9.23 -10.06
C GLY A 776 9.28 -9.46 -11.57
N ALA A 777 9.75 -10.65 -11.98
CA ALA A 777 9.94 -10.98 -13.38
C ALA A 777 8.60 -11.03 -14.15
N LEU A 778 7.57 -11.69 -13.59
CA LEU A 778 6.24 -11.74 -14.21
C LEU A 778 5.61 -10.35 -14.33
N TYR A 779 5.82 -9.48 -13.35
CA TYR A 779 5.32 -8.11 -13.43
C TYR A 779 5.93 -7.34 -14.61
N LEU A 780 7.23 -7.53 -14.87
CA LEU A 780 7.96 -6.84 -15.94
C LEU A 780 7.78 -7.48 -17.32
N LEU A 781 7.51 -8.79 -17.38
CA LEU A 781 7.29 -9.51 -18.63
C LEU A 781 5.86 -9.34 -19.17
N GLU A 782 4.89 -9.08 -18.29
CA GLU A 782 3.48 -8.89 -18.67
C GLU A 782 3.06 -7.41 -18.73
N SER A 783 3.90 -6.49 -18.28
CA SER A 783 3.74 -5.04 -18.45
C SER A 783 4.20 -4.59 -19.83
#